data_AF-A0A9P6EJP1-F1
#
_entry.id   AF-A0A9P6EJP1-F1
#
_cell.length_a   1.000
_cell.length_b   1.000
_cell.length_c   1.000
_cell.angle_alpha   90.00
_cell.angle_beta   90.00
_cell.angle_gamma   90.00
#
_symmetry.space_group_name_H-M   'P 1'
#
loop_
_entity.id
_entity.type
_entity.pdbx_description
1 polymer ?
#
loop_
_entity_poly.entity_id
_entity_poly.type
_entity_poly.pdbx_seq_one_letter_code
_entity_poly.pdbx_strand_id
1 'polypeptide(L)'
;MSQHRSIPATRSFNLDLKTTIEGLRGHHATWNEILKLVATDDVPGLHRILCNAKFDNWSPEKLLDMLRESLTGNYHPQSYNQFEYDLVSAIYELGGDAAVHLLHNSPFALPSRSTMVEHRRHISIRISTGKPKISDILENIKTMFEETQPGHRRVGMTITLDEISCDDRLCYLAETDDIAGLCEHAGSLFPSLKMGERLDVIRAVAAALREGSIHPAQEVLVAAISRNDESGYGARPVLILPTCKRGSFRDAALIIEIIRQAWKMSPFGDVLHGPVWSIASDGDPKRRPALFLHCMARELLPSDPLYVHLQNLNGLNLWVGSGGEVQDLDYKHTFKRICKLLCAREGILVNQVVVNKGLLALWLERLTDVDWSENPIFSLLNANSSVATRIQGILNPKDAQDVPRAVKLLNLTAELRNLNATSFNPSEHQTHRALSLLGEMLGALLEPFVDPTLSLSQQITSLVKFAHLACALYLSHGSSFMPHHLYSDLQCMVRTAVFRVAQSKILDPELKVFLCLLGDDVLEILFGRTRMIGGHKPNVDVGELTKRFESALRLDTIFQKYPHWEQRPRRLKLERARDVDHLSPRNWIGDLVAKNCNLQVCWTEGVRQAEQAISQNGQSISFGEIFSEPFVDLMRPKGGKYPGISAEVDCSLGESPSEVEGLDDIENNFTIPFYDGYTALVAEEQAASARVTPSIWMELEGEKKAHKKTILRLFMDPSFDIDYKKSTDRLLRVRYYSIGGDHSSLPDVELAAFDASSSLFHLGSLYATLICTDKAKVSIAILQCTAIKNGAQSLDRAPLDEVSLPNSSYEVSGQILSLRPHFQDLSNTSAAQSLLWIWDSFYVALNGISKSRTSQTVSTFRNLSFAVHGSIVHPLLVNEVISAPSSSFPSSIGCKLDSTWVVKEETLAHIEEKLHTVVRDDIARNRLPVFGSVRERVFPYTAIIDGASWVHSTNSIPVPTSSTVPQPCYICRRQVSGPDRQNHMGKHILCALRQMKEGGDMAASVSDLYPCGFCGQSTVGSGACSIDIKGGLAKSSCSQTYAFRISSAFRMSERKPCTNVPLKCRVPSCSEVHWKYNLPRHLNERHPSWRNLLPQAAQALITADIAISADEEDQLLAGTSDCEDLSPNQPIYETRRSCSPSGIEEERGQSPRHVRHYHTSQHLPPPQFTATLLYQSQQNTAHPDPTNNVFTYSSSS
;
A
#
# COMPACT_ATOMS: atom_id res chain seq x y z
N MET A 1 -95.03 -49.14 62.98
CA MET A 1 -94.33 -50.25 63.66
C MET A 1 -93.29 -50.81 62.71
N SER A 2 -92.03 -50.89 63.14
CA SER A 2 -90.97 -51.77 62.62
C SER A 2 -90.48 -51.63 61.16
N GLN A 3 -89.15 -51.57 61.03
CA GLN A 3 -88.28 -52.02 59.92
C GLN A 3 -87.90 -51.07 58.75
N HIS A 4 -86.64 -50.63 58.86
CA HIS A 4 -85.61 -50.50 57.83
C HIS A 4 -86.03 -50.36 56.35
N ARG A 5 -85.77 -49.17 55.80
CA ARG A 5 -85.31 -49.01 54.42
C ARG A 5 -84.06 -48.15 54.37
N SER A 6 -82.96 -48.81 54.02
CA SER A 6 -81.64 -48.28 53.71
C SER A 6 -81.70 -47.26 52.58
N ILE A 7 -81.07 -46.10 52.81
CA ILE A 7 -80.89 -45.03 51.83
C ILE A 7 -79.63 -45.35 50.98
N PRO A 8 -79.72 -45.48 49.65
CA PRO A 8 -78.58 -45.82 48.79
C PRO A 8 -77.77 -44.60 48.29
N ALA A 9 -77.87 -43.43 48.93
CA ALA A 9 -77.22 -42.19 48.45
C ALA A 9 -75.76 -42.00 48.95
N THR A 10 -75.37 -42.58 50.09
CA THR A 10 -74.03 -42.38 50.67
C THR A 10 -72.96 -43.28 50.06
N ARG A 11 -73.35 -44.34 49.35
CA ARG A 11 -72.42 -45.30 48.73
C ARG A 11 -71.95 -44.84 47.35
N SER A 12 -72.77 -44.14 46.56
CA SER A 12 -72.35 -43.60 45.25
C SER A 12 -71.42 -42.39 45.42
N PHE A 13 -71.69 -41.49 46.37
CA PHE A 13 -70.83 -40.33 46.64
C PHE A 13 -69.45 -40.72 47.19
N ASN A 14 -69.36 -41.78 48.01
CA ASN A 14 -68.08 -42.32 48.50
C ASN A 14 -67.35 -43.18 47.45
N LEU A 15 -68.07 -43.84 46.52
CA LEU A 15 -67.44 -44.48 45.37
C LEU A 15 -66.82 -43.41 44.45
N ASP A 16 -67.57 -42.36 44.11
CA ASP A 16 -67.09 -41.25 43.27
C ASP A 16 -65.88 -40.54 43.89
N LEU A 17 -65.90 -40.29 45.20
CA LEU A 17 -64.77 -39.67 45.90
C LEU A 17 -63.54 -40.59 45.90
N LYS A 18 -63.72 -41.90 46.08
CA LYS A 18 -62.63 -42.88 46.07
C LYS A 18 -62.05 -43.02 44.66
N THR A 19 -62.88 -43.09 43.63
CA THR A 19 -62.46 -43.11 42.22
C THR A 19 -61.78 -41.80 41.82
N THR A 20 -62.24 -40.66 42.33
CA THR A 20 -61.60 -39.34 42.13
C THR A 20 -60.23 -39.26 42.83
N ILE A 21 -60.10 -39.75 44.06
CA ILE A 21 -58.82 -39.81 44.78
C ILE A 21 -57.84 -40.79 44.13
N GLU A 22 -58.32 -41.95 43.66
CA GLU A 22 -57.52 -42.91 42.91
C GLU A 22 -57.07 -42.32 41.57
N GLY A 23 -57.94 -41.57 40.86
CA GLY A 23 -57.59 -40.81 39.66
C GLY A 23 -56.55 -39.71 39.92
N LEU A 24 -56.71 -38.93 40.98
CA LEU A 24 -55.73 -37.90 41.38
C LEU A 24 -54.38 -38.49 41.80
N ARG A 25 -54.37 -39.65 42.47
CA ARG A 25 -53.14 -40.40 42.78
C ARG A 25 -52.45 -40.92 41.50
N GLY A 26 -53.23 -41.40 40.53
CA GLY A 26 -52.73 -41.80 39.21
C GLY A 26 -52.10 -40.64 38.44
N HIS A 27 -52.77 -39.48 38.40
CA HIS A 27 -52.21 -38.26 37.79
C HIS A 27 -50.93 -37.79 38.50
N HIS A 28 -50.92 -37.81 39.84
CA HIS A 28 -49.73 -37.44 40.62
C HIS A 28 -48.56 -38.42 40.37
N ALA A 29 -48.82 -39.72 40.23
CA ALA A 29 -47.81 -40.71 39.89
C ALA A 29 -47.23 -40.45 38.48
N THR A 30 -48.09 -40.18 37.49
CA THR A 30 -47.69 -39.88 36.11
C THR A 30 -46.82 -38.63 36.02
N TRP A 31 -47.19 -37.55 36.73
CA TRP A 31 -46.36 -36.35 36.78
C TRP A 31 -45.02 -36.56 37.47
N ASN A 32 -44.96 -37.34 38.54
CA ASN A 32 -43.68 -37.71 39.16
C ASN A 32 -42.81 -38.52 38.21
N GLU A 33 -43.40 -39.38 37.38
CA GLU A 33 -42.67 -40.16 36.40
C GLU A 33 -42.14 -39.28 35.24
N ILE A 34 -42.95 -38.33 34.75
CA ILE A 34 -42.51 -37.32 33.77
C ILE A 34 -41.35 -36.50 34.34
N LEU A 35 -41.47 -36.00 35.57
CA LEU A 35 -40.41 -35.21 36.23
C LEU A 35 -39.15 -36.04 36.42
N LYS A 36 -39.28 -37.31 36.81
CA LYS A 36 -38.15 -38.23 36.93
C LYS A 36 -37.46 -38.42 35.58
N LEU A 37 -38.22 -38.74 34.53
CA LEU A 37 -37.72 -38.99 33.18
C LEU A 37 -37.01 -37.76 32.61
N VAL A 38 -37.60 -36.57 32.74
CA VAL A 38 -36.97 -35.31 32.29
C VAL A 38 -35.73 -34.95 33.12
N ALA A 39 -35.68 -35.35 34.39
CA ALA A 39 -34.51 -35.11 35.24
C ALA A 39 -33.38 -36.13 35.03
N THR A 40 -33.67 -37.33 34.50
CA THR A 40 -32.69 -38.41 34.33
C THR A 40 -32.20 -38.57 32.91
N ASP A 41 -33.04 -38.31 31.91
CA ASP A 41 -32.78 -38.65 30.51
C ASP A 41 -32.80 -37.42 29.62
N ASP A 42 -31.85 -37.35 28.67
CA ASP A 42 -31.76 -36.28 27.68
C ASP A 42 -32.76 -36.53 26.54
N VAL A 43 -34.04 -36.18 26.76
CA VAL A 43 -35.12 -36.42 25.79
C VAL A 43 -34.96 -35.57 24.52
N PRO A 44 -34.83 -36.18 23.31
CA PRO A 44 -34.68 -35.44 22.06
C PRO A 44 -35.84 -34.49 21.77
N GLY A 45 -35.55 -33.19 21.63
CA GLY A 45 -36.56 -32.19 21.29
C GLY A 45 -37.62 -31.96 22.37
N LEU A 46 -37.29 -32.24 23.65
CA LEU A 46 -38.19 -32.11 24.82
C LEU A 46 -39.06 -30.84 24.78
N HIS A 47 -38.47 -29.68 24.52
CA HIS A 47 -39.19 -28.41 24.45
C HIS A 47 -40.33 -28.46 23.41
N ARG A 48 -40.07 -29.01 22.21
CA ARG A 48 -41.09 -29.15 21.15
C ARG A 48 -42.17 -30.14 21.54
N ILE A 49 -41.83 -31.24 22.22
CA ILE A 49 -42.82 -32.20 22.74
C ILE A 49 -43.78 -31.51 23.72
N LEU A 50 -43.24 -30.71 24.66
CA LEU A 50 -44.04 -29.95 25.60
C LEU A 50 -44.89 -28.86 24.92
N CYS A 51 -44.35 -28.19 23.90
CA CYS A 51 -45.11 -27.25 23.09
C CYS A 51 -46.29 -27.92 22.37
N ASN A 52 -46.06 -29.07 21.73
CA ASN A 52 -47.12 -29.83 21.06
C ASN A 52 -48.16 -30.32 22.06
N ALA A 53 -47.72 -30.81 23.22
CA ALA A 53 -48.61 -31.22 24.30
C ALA A 53 -49.52 -30.08 24.78
N LYS A 54 -48.97 -28.87 24.89
CA LYS A 54 -49.74 -27.67 25.23
C LYS A 54 -50.70 -27.24 24.12
N PHE A 55 -50.25 -27.25 22.86
CA PHE A 55 -51.03 -26.79 21.72
C PHE A 55 -52.22 -27.72 21.41
N ASP A 56 -51.98 -29.03 21.46
CA ASP A 56 -52.97 -30.07 21.19
C ASP A 56 -53.72 -30.55 22.44
N ASN A 57 -53.49 -29.92 23.61
CA ASN A 57 -54.05 -30.29 24.91
C ASN A 57 -53.91 -31.80 25.25
N TRP A 58 -52.68 -32.33 25.17
CA TRP A 58 -52.41 -33.73 25.50
C TRP A 58 -52.64 -34.02 26.99
N SER A 59 -53.13 -35.22 27.30
CA SER A 59 -53.19 -35.69 28.69
C SER A 59 -51.77 -36.00 29.23
N PRO A 60 -51.55 -36.01 30.55
CA PRO A 60 -50.25 -36.37 31.14
C PRO A 60 -49.75 -37.75 30.70
N GLU A 61 -50.65 -38.72 30.53
CA GLU A 61 -50.32 -40.07 30.08
C GLU A 61 -49.81 -40.06 28.65
N LYS A 62 -50.51 -39.33 27.75
CA LYS A 62 -50.06 -39.16 26.36
C LYS A 62 -48.72 -38.44 26.30
N LEU A 63 -48.51 -37.41 27.11
CA LEU A 63 -47.22 -36.72 27.18
C LEU A 63 -46.10 -37.69 27.61
N LEU A 64 -46.32 -38.49 28.65
CA LEU A 64 -45.36 -39.50 29.10
C LEU A 64 -45.04 -40.54 28.02
N ASP A 65 -46.05 -41.01 27.28
CA ASP A 65 -45.86 -41.95 26.18
C ASP A 65 -45.04 -41.33 25.04
N MET A 66 -45.37 -40.09 24.62
CA MET A 66 -44.61 -39.40 23.57
C MET A 66 -43.16 -39.10 23.99
N LEU A 67 -42.89 -38.85 25.28
CA LEU A 67 -41.53 -38.69 25.81
C LEU A 67 -40.74 -40.02 25.71
N ARG A 68 -41.36 -41.15 26.05
CA ARG A 68 -40.75 -42.49 25.90
C ARG A 68 -40.54 -42.89 24.44
N GLU A 69 -41.50 -42.59 23.57
CA GLU A 69 -41.37 -42.81 22.13
C GLU A 69 -40.24 -41.97 21.53
N SER A 70 -40.02 -40.76 22.04
CA SER A 70 -38.89 -39.93 21.62
C SER A 70 -37.54 -40.52 22.06
N LEU A 71 -37.42 -41.00 23.30
CA LEU A 71 -36.20 -41.67 23.79
C LEU A 71 -35.84 -42.94 23.00
N THR A 72 -36.86 -43.67 22.54
CA THR A 72 -36.68 -44.87 21.72
C THR A 72 -36.48 -44.56 20.23
N GLY A 73 -36.54 -43.28 19.83
CA GLY A 73 -36.42 -42.86 18.43
C GLY A 73 -37.64 -43.17 17.57
N ASN A 74 -38.77 -43.56 18.16
CA ASN A 74 -40.01 -43.84 17.43
C ASN A 74 -40.80 -42.55 17.13
N TYR A 75 -40.58 -41.49 17.90
CA TYR A 75 -41.20 -40.18 17.70
C TYR A 75 -40.15 -39.07 17.52
N HIS A 76 -40.32 -38.27 16.46
CA HIS A 76 -39.47 -37.13 16.14
C HIS A 76 -40.33 -35.87 16.01
N PRO A 77 -40.27 -34.92 16.97
CA PRO A 77 -41.09 -33.71 16.92
C PRO A 77 -40.58 -32.73 15.84
N GLN A 78 -41.38 -32.53 14.78
CA GLN A 78 -41.05 -31.71 13.59
C GLN A 78 -41.58 -30.26 13.61
N SER A 79 -42.24 -29.81 14.68
CA SER A 79 -42.84 -28.47 14.82
C SER A 79 -41.78 -27.39 15.11
N TYR A 80 -40.88 -27.17 14.17
CA TYR A 80 -39.79 -26.19 14.30
C TYR A 80 -40.28 -24.74 14.17
N ASN A 81 -39.67 -23.84 14.91
CA ASN A 81 -39.93 -22.40 14.80
C ASN A 81 -38.89 -21.66 13.94
N GLN A 82 -39.16 -20.39 13.60
CA GLN A 82 -38.23 -19.59 12.78
C GLN A 82 -36.84 -19.41 13.42
N PHE A 83 -36.79 -19.32 14.75
CA PHE A 83 -35.52 -19.22 15.48
C PHE A 83 -34.64 -20.45 15.24
N GLU A 84 -35.22 -21.66 15.25
CA GLU A 84 -34.50 -22.90 14.96
C GLU A 84 -34.03 -22.97 13.51
N TYR A 85 -34.84 -22.50 12.54
CA TYR A 85 -34.42 -22.43 11.14
C TYR A 85 -33.27 -21.46 10.91
N ASP A 86 -33.32 -20.28 11.52
CA ASP A 86 -32.26 -19.27 11.43
C ASP A 86 -30.98 -19.78 12.11
N LEU A 87 -31.10 -20.45 13.26
CA LEU A 87 -29.97 -21.04 13.99
C LEU A 87 -29.29 -22.14 13.18
N VAL A 88 -30.04 -23.10 12.66
CA VAL A 88 -29.47 -24.18 11.82
C VAL A 88 -28.85 -23.62 10.55
N SER A 89 -29.47 -22.61 9.94
CA SER A 89 -28.90 -21.93 8.77
C SER A 89 -27.54 -21.31 9.11
N ALA A 90 -27.42 -20.59 10.22
CA ALA A 90 -26.16 -20.01 10.66
C ALA A 90 -25.09 -21.09 10.93
N ILE A 91 -25.47 -22.20 11.56
CA ILE A 91 -24.58 -23.32 11.83
C ILE A 91 -24.12 -23.99 10.54
N TYR A 92 -25.00 -24.12 9.55
CA TYR A 92 -24.65 -24.65 8.24
C TYR A 92 -23.62 -23.77 7.53
N GLU A 93 -23.79 -22.44 7.53
CA GLU A 93 -22.84 -21.54 6.86
C GLU A 93 -21.45 -21.54 7.54
N LEU A 94 -21.40 -21.74 8.87
CA LEU A 94 -20.15 -21.69 9.63
C LEU A 94 -19.44 -23.06 9.74
N GLY A 95 -20.20 -24.12 10.03
CA GLY A 95 -19.70 -25.46 10.33
C GLY A 95 -20.00 -26.50 9.25
N GLY A 96 -20.74 -26.13 8.21
CA GLY A 96 -21.12 -27.02 7.12
C GLY A 96 -22.10 -28.11 7.53
N ASP A 97 -22.24 -29.09 6.64
CA ASP A 97 -23.21 -30.20 6.78
C ASP A 97 -22.92 -31.08 8.01
N ALA A 98 -21.63 -31.27 8.34
CA ALA A 98 -21.22 -32.08 9.48
C ALA A 98 -21.74 -31.49 10.82
N ALA A 99 -21.73 -30.16 10.95
CA ALA A 99 -22.22 -29.49 12.17
C ALA A 99 -23.74 -29.62 12.30
N VAL A 100 -24.48 -29.44 11.19
CA VAL A 100 -25.94 -29.62 11.17
C VAL A 100 -26.30 -31.07 11.49
N HIS A 101 -25.59 -32.04 10.90
CA HIS A 101 -25.81 -33.46 11.17
C HIS A 101 -25.58 -33.82 12.63
N LEU A 102 -24.52 -33.29 13.25
CA LEU A 102 -24.23 -33.50 14.68
C LEU A 102 -25.37 -33.00 15.56
N LEU A 103 -25.87 -31.79 15.31
CA LEU A 103 -26.91 -31.17 16.15
C LEU A 103 -28.30 -31.75 15.90
N HIS A 104 -28.59 -32.19 14.68
CA HIS A 104 -29.81 -32.93 14.38
C HIS A 104 -29.90 -34.23 15.20
N ASN A 105 -28.76 -34.92 15.40
CA ASN A 105 -28.68 -36.15 16.19
C ASN A 105 -28.38 -35.91 17.68
N SER A 106 -28.37 -34.66 18.14
CA SER A 106 -28.21 -34.31 19.56
C SER A 106 -29.55 -34.31 20.29
N PRO A 107 -29.58 -34.25 21.64
CA PRO A 107 -30.82 -34.08 22.41
C PRO A 107 -31.65 -32.83 22.04
N PHE A 108 -31.06 -31.82 21.37
CA PHE A 108 -31.80 -30.67 20.87
C PHE A 108 -32.63 -30.99 19.61
N ALA A 109 -32.24 -32.03 18.87
CA ALA A 109 -32.89 -32.54 17.67
C ALA A 109 -33.24 -31.44 16.65
N LEU A 110 -32.30 -30.54 16.35
CA LEU A 110 -32.52 -29.39 15.46
C LEU A 110 -32.95 -29.81 14.03
N PRO A 111 -33.54 -28.90 13.21
CA PRO A 111 -33.89 -29.19 11.82
C PRO A 111 -32.77 -29.89 11.04
N SER A 112 -33.15 -30.91 10.26
CA SER A 112 -32.23 -31.58 9.34
C SER A 112 -31.85 -30.66 8.17
N ARG A 113 -30.79 -31.01 7.43
CA ARG A 113 -30.40 -30.23 6.23
C ARG A 113 -31.52 -30.13 5.20
N SER A 114 -32.25 -31.21 4.92
CA SER A 114 -33.36 -31.19 3.96
C SER A 114 -34.46 -30.23 4.39
N THR A 115 -34.85 -30.27 5.67
CA THR A 115 -35.85 -29.36 6.24
C THR A 115 -35.37 -27.91 6.23
N MET A 116 -34.09 -27.67 6.55
CA MET A 116 -33.48 -26.33 6.55
C MET A 116 -33.44 -25.74 5.14
N VAL A 117 -33.10 -26.53 4.10
CA VAL A 117 -32.94 -26.01 2.72
C VAL A 117 -34.22 -25.34 2.21
N GLU A 118 -35.40 -25.85 2.58
CA GLU A 118 -36.69 -25.26 2.19
C GLU A 118 -36.97 -23.92 2.89
N HIS A 119 -36.42 -23.72 4.09
CA HIS A 119 -36.59 -22.51 4.90
C HIS A 119 -35.40 -21.54 4.81
N ARG A 120 -34.32 -21.96 4.13
CA ARG A 120 -33.12 -21.17 3.95
C ARG A 120 -33.34 -20.14 2.85
N ARG A 121 -33.07 -18.87 3.15
CA ARG A 121 -33.16 -17.78 2.17
C ARG A 121 -32.32 -18.08 0.93
N HIS A 122 -32.97 -18.05 -0.24
CA HIS A 122 -32.31 -18.27 -1.51
C HIS A 122 -31.74 -16.95 -2.05
N ILE A 123 -30.45 -16.75 -1.85
CA ILE A 123 -29.67 -15.67 -2.48
C ILE A 123 -28.92 -16.29 -3.65
N SER A 124 -29.05 -15.71 -4.85
CA SER A 124 -28.32 -16.13 -6.06
C SER A 124 -27.81 -14.88 -6.77
N ILE A 125 -26.49 -14.77 -6.89
CA ILE A 125 -25.84 -13.60 -7.49
C ILE A 125 -25.33 -13.98 -8.89
N ARG A 126 -25.67 -13.19 -9.90
CA ARG A 126 -25.19 -13.37 -11.28
C ARG A 126 -23.80 -12.78 -11.47
N ILE A 127 -23.01 -13.47 -12.29
CA ILE A 127 -21.65 -13.08 -12.67
C ILE A 127 -21.68 -12.58 -14.11
N SER A 128 -21.14 -11.39 -14.36
CA SER A 128 -21.00 -10.90 -15.74
C SER A 128 -19.79 -11.56 -16.40
N THR A 129 -20.04 -12.22 -17.53
CA THR A 129 -19.03 -12.92 -18.34
C THR A 129 -18.62 -12.09 -19.55
N GLY A 130 -17.32 -11.86 -19.71
CA GLY A 130 -16.80 -10.96 -20.76
C GLY A 130 -17.00 -9.50 -20.37
N LYS A 131 -17.96 -8.82 -20.99
CA LYS A 131 -18.28 -7.41 -20.68
C LYS A 131 -19.31 -7.31 -19.53
N PRO A 132 -19.34 -6.19 -18.78
CA PRO A 132 -20.41 -5.95 -17.80
C PRO A 132 -21.77 -5.92 -18.53
N LYS A 133 -22.74 -6.70 -18.03
CA LYS A 133 -24.09 -6.79 -18.60
C LYS A 133 -25.08 -6.10 -17.68
N ILE A 134 -25.93 -5.23 -18.23
CA ILE A 134 -26.89 -4.50 -17.40
C ILE A 134 -27.98 -5.43 -16.85
N SER A 135 -28.34 -6.49 -17.59
CA SER A 135 -29.30 -7.50 -17.13
C SER A 135 -28.84 -8.24 -15.87
N ASP A 136 -27.53 -8.50 -15.74
CA ASP A 136 -26.96 -9.16 -14.55
C ASP A 136 -26.99 -8.21 -13.35
N ILE A 137 -26.64 -6.95 -13.56
CA ILE A 137 -26.64 -5.92 -12.52
C ILE A 137 -28.07 -5.68 -12.01
N LEU A 138 -29.06 -5.58 -12.91
CA LEU A 138 -30.46 -5.39 -12.54
C LEU A 138 -31.02 -6.56 -11.72
N GLU A 139 -30.69 -7.81 -12.09
CA GLU A 139 -31.09 -8.98 -11.30
C GLU A 139 -30.39 -9.01 -9.94
N ASN A 140 -29.12 -8.63 -9.87
CA ASN A 140 -28.39 -8.55 -8.60
C ASN A 140 -28.98 -7.46 -7.70
N ILE A 141 -29.33 -6.28 -8.26
CA ILE A 141 -30.04 -5.23 -7.51
C ILE A 141 -31.34 -5.78 -6.96
N LYS A 142 -32.16 -6.46 -7.77
CA LYS A 142 -33.39 -7.10 -7.30
C LYS A 142 -33.12 -8.07 -6.15
N THR A 143 -32.18 -9.00 -6.33
CA THR A 143 -31.86 -10.02 -5.31
C THR A 143 -31.41 -9.39 -3.99
N MET A 144 -30.67 -8.28 -4.05
CA MET A 144 -30.15 -7.61 -2.86
C MET A 144 -31.14 -6.66 -2.18
N PHE A 145 -32.04 -6.02 -2.93
CA PHE A 145 -32.84 -4.87 -2.48
C PHE A 145 -34.36 -5.05 -2.59
N GLU A 146 -34.88 -6.13 -3.20
CA GLU A 146 -36.33 -6.36 -3.29
C GLU A 146 -36.99 -6.52 -1.91
N GLU A 147 -36.32 -7.20 -0.97
CA GLU A 147 -36.84 -7.42 0.37
C GLU A 147 -36.44 -6.28 1.31
N THR A 148 -37.44 -5.54 1.81
CA THR A 148 -37.26 -4.46 2.79
C THR A 148 -37.65 -4.90 4.20
N GLN A 149 -36.90 -4.45 5.22
CA GLN A 149 -37.24 -4.71 6.62
C GLN A 149 -38.40 -3.81 7.12
N PRO A 150 -39.14 -4.23 8.17
CA PRO A 150 -40.11 -3.37 8.84
C PRO A 150 -39.46 -2.06 9.32
N GLY A 151 -40.06 -0.91 8.99
CA GLY A 151 -39.47 0.41 9.28
C GLY A 151 -38.45 0.89 8.24
N HIS A 152 -38.37 0.25 7.07
CA HIS A 152 -37.56 0.70 5.94
C HIS A 152 -37.88 2.16 5.57
N ARG A 153 -36.81 2.96 5.49
CA ARG A 153 -36.84 4.35 5.04
C ARG A 153 -35.89 4.55 3.87
N ARG A 154 -36.15 5.58 3.07
CA ARG A 154 -35.22 6.04 2.03
C ARG A 154 -34.01 6.71 2.70
N VAL A 155 -32.81 6.36 2.26
CA VAL A 155 -31.54 6.89 2.76
C VAL A 155 -30.59 7.14 1.59
N GLY A 156 -29.49 7.85 1.84
CA GLY A 156 -28.44 7.96 0.84
C GLY A 156 -27.72 6.64 0.61
N MET A 157 -27.36 6.39 -0.64
CA MET A 157 -26.63 5.18 -1.05
C MET A 157 -25.21 5.53 -1.48
N THR A 158 -24.27 4.61 -1.25
CA THR A 158 -22.89 4.70 -1.72
C THR A 158 -22.61 3.53 -2.66
N ILE A 159 -22.06 3.82 -3.84
CA ILE A 159 -21.52 2.78 -4.72
C ILE A 159 -20.05 2.56 -4.32
N THR A 160 -19.68 1.36 -3.91
CA THR A 160 -18.28 0.99 -3.56
C THR A 160 -17.72 0.04 -4.62
N LEU A 161 -16.47 0.24 -5.02
CA LEU A 161 -15.79 -0.62 -6.02
C LEU A 161 -14.39 -0.99 -5.56
N ASP A 162 -14.13 -2.28 -5.44
CA ASP A 162 -12.81 -2.83 -5.11
C ASP A 162 -12.58 -4.20 -5.78
N GLU A 163 -11.32 -4.62 -5.85
CA GLU A 163 -10.87 -5.85 -6.46
C GLU A 163 -10.44 -6.89 -5.42
N ILE A 164 -11.03 -8.09 -5.50
CA ILE A 164 -10.59 -9.24 -4.71
C ILE A 164 -9.74 -10.18 -5.56
N SER A 165 -8.52 -10.50 -5.11
CA SER A 165 -7.69 -11.52 -5.77
C SER A 165 -8.37 -12.89 -5.76
N CYS A 166 -8.33 -13.58 -6.90
CA CYS A 166 -8.90 -14.90 -7.10
C CYS A 166 -7.85 -15.89 -7.64
N ASP A 167 -8.15 -17.19 -7.54
CA ASP A 167 -7.37 -18.22 -8.21
C ASP A 167 -7.58 -18.11 -9.73
N ASP A 168 -6.48 -18.08 -10.50
CA ASP A 168 -6.44 -18.03 -11.98
C ASP A 168 -7.05 -19.30 -12.62
N ARG A 169 -8.37 -19.48 -12.50
CA ARG A 169 -9.10 -20.69 -12.87
C ARG A 169 -10.44 -20.37 -13.53
N LEU A 170 -10.71 -21.07 -14.61
CA LEU A 170 -12.01 -21.03 -15.27
C LEU A 170 -13.00 -21.92 -14.52
N CYS A 171 -14.26 -21.51 -14.51
CA CYS A 171 -15.37 -22.27 -13.95
C CYS A 171 -16.57 -22.27 -14.91
N TYR A 172 -17.44 -23.27 -14.76
CA TYR A 172 -18.66 -23.41 -15.57
C TYR A 172 -19.87 -22.99 -14.74
N LEU A 173 -20.65 -22.05 -15.26
CA LEU A 173 -21.90 -21.56 -14.67
C LEU A 173 -23.08 -22.32 -15.27
N ALA A 174 -23.62 -23.27 -14.52
CA ALA A 174 -24.70 -24.14 -15.01
C ALA A 174 -26.01 -23.38 -15.29
N GLU A 175 -26.26 -22.30 -14.56
CA GLU A 175 -27.48 -21.49 -14.66
C GLU A 175 -27.57 -20.73 -15.98
N THR A 176 -26.44 -20.24 -16.49
CA THR A 176 -26.37 -19.45 -17.72
C THR A 176 -25.72 -20.21 -18.89
N ASP A 177 -25.22 -21.42 -18.64
CA ASP A 177 -24.37 -22.20 -19.56
C ASP A 177 -23.08 -21.46 -19.97
N ASP A 178 -22.56 -20.56 -19.13
CA ASP A 178 -21.39 -19.75 -19.48
C ASP A 178 -20.08 -20.29 -18.89
N ILE A 179 -18.98 -20.01 -19.60
CA ILE A 179 -17.62 -20.15 -19.10
C ILE A 179 -17.23 -18.84 -18.39
N ALA A 180 -16.95 -18.92 -17.08
CA ALA A 180 -16.50 -17.82 -16.25
C ALA A 180 -15.04 -17.99 -15.80
N GLY A 181 -14.47 -16.98 -15.15
CA GLY A 181 -13.06 -16.95 -14.75
C GLY A 181 -12.10 -16.47 -15.85
N LEU A 182 -12.64 -15.97 -16.97
CA LEU A 182 -11.91 -15.24 -18.01
C LEU A 182 -12.01 -13.75 -17.75
N CYS A 183 -10.95 -13.01 -18.07
CA CYS A 183 -10.96 -11.56 -17.96
C CYS A 183 -11.89 -10.88 -18.98
N GLU A 184 -12.13 -9.60 -18.78
CA GLU A 184 -13.06 -8.75 -19.53
C GLU A 184 -12.78 -8.71 -21.04
N HIS A 185 -11.51 -8.88 -21.44
CA HIS A 185 -11.07 -8.92 -22.83
C HIS A 185 -11.69 -10.07 -23.64
N ALA A 186 -12.15 -11.13 -22.97
CA ALA A 186 -12.84 -12.22 -23.64
C ALA A 186 -14.12 -11.75 -24.37
N GLY A 187 -14.79 -10.71 -23.86
CA GLY A 187 -15.97 -10.14 -24.51
C GLY A 187 -15.69 -9.34 -25.79
N SER A 188 -14.42 -9.07 -26.12
CA SER A 188 -14.03 -8.47 -27.39
C SER A 188 -13.77 -9.50 -28.49
N LEU A 189 -13.38 -10.72 -28.11
CA LEU A 189 -13.06 -11.82 -29.04
C LEU A 189 -14.25 -12.76 -29.25
N PHE A 190 -15.03 -13.01 -28.19
CA PHE A 190 -16.15 -13.92 -28.21
C PHE A 190 -17.46 -13.15 -28.01
N PRO A 191 -18.41 -13.21 -28.97
CA PRO A 191 -19.72 -12.58 -28.81
C PRO A 191 -20.56 -13.30 -27.72
N SER A 192 -20.24 -14.56 -27.45
CA SER A 192 -20.84 -15.35 -26.38
C SER A 192 -19.82 -16.31 -25.79
N LEU A 193 -19.82 -16.45 -24.47
CA LEU A 193 -19.02 -17.42 -23.73
C LEU A 193 -19.84 -18.65 -23.31
N LYS A 194 -20.97 -18.89 -23.99
CA LYS A 194 -21.79 -20.07 -23.76
C LYS A 194 -21.04 -21.33 -24.16
N MET A 195 -21.01 -22.30 -23.25
CA MET A 195 -20.33 -23.57 -23.46
C MET A 195 -21.04 -24.42 -24.54
N GLY A 196 -22.37 -24.32 -24.64
CA GLY A 196 -23.15 -24.96 -25.68
C GLY A 196 -23.06 -26.49 -25.63
N GLU A 197 -23.41 -27.16 -26.73
CA GLU A 197 -23.39 -28.63 -26.84
C GLU A 197 -22.16 -29.16 -27.60
N ARG A 198 -21.31 -28.27 -28.11
CA ARG A 198 -20.17 -28.59 -28.97
C ARG A 198 -18.85 -28.17 -28.33
N LEU A 199 -17.76 -28.82 -28.73
CA LEU A 199 -16.41 -28.53 -28.22
C LEU A 199 -15.72 -27.34 -28.90
N ASP A 200 -16.36 -26.71 -29.89
CA ASP A 200 -15.80 -25.62 -30.69
C ASP A 200 -15.47 -24.39 -29.83
N VAL A 201 -16.39 -23.93 -29.00
CA VAL A 201 -16.19 -22.76 -28.14
C VAL A 201 -15.03 -22.99 -27.17
N ILE A 202 -14.98 -24.17 -26.53
CA ILE A 202 -13.93 -24.50 -25.55
C ILE A 202 -12.56 -24.59 -26.22
N ARG A 203 -12.48 -25.17 -27.42
CA ARG A 203 -11.25 -25.23 -28.21
C ARG A 203 -10.77 -23.83 -28.60
N ALA A 204 -11.69 -22.96 -29.03
CA ALA A 204 -11.36 -21.58 -29.39
C ALA A 204 -10.88 -20.78 -28.17
N VAL A 205 -11.55 -20.91 -27.02
CA VAL A 205 -11.12 -20.29 -25.76
C VAL A 205 -9.75 -20.82 -25.33
N ALA A 206 -9.51 -22.13 -25.41
CA ALA A 206 -8.23 -22.74 -25.06
C ALA A 206 -7.09 -22.24 -25.96
N ALA A 207 -7.33 -22.13 -27.27
CA ALA A 207 -6.36 -21.59 -28.23
C ALA A 207 -6.04 -20.12 -27.91
N ALA A 208 -7.07 -19.29 -27.71
CA ALA A 208 -6.92 -17.87 -27.38
C ALA A 208 -6.13 -17.64 -26.07
N LEU A 209 -6.35 -18.49 -25.05
CA LEU A 209 -5.56 -18.46 -23.81
C LEU A 209 -4.08 -18.80 -24.05
N ARG A 210 -3.78 -19.81 -24.87
CA ARG A 210 -2.40 -20.24 -25.18
C ARG A 210 -1.65 -19.21 -26.03
N GLU A 211 -2.35 -18.51 -26.90
CA GLU A 211 -1.83 -17.41 -27.72
C GLU A 211 -1.63 -16.12 -26.91
N GLY A 212 -2.24 -16.02 -25.72
CA GLY A 212 -2.18 -14.82 -24.86
C GLY A 212 -3.10 -13.69 -25.32
N SER A 213 -4.10 -13.97 -26.17
CA SER A 213 -5.09 -12.98 -26.61
C SER A 213 -6.19 -12.75 -25.56
N ILE A 214 -6.47 -13.76 -24.73
CA ILE A 214 -7.27 -13.65 -23.50
C ILE A 214 -6.49 -14.18 -22.31
N HIS A 215 -6.90 -13.80 -21.10
CA HIS A 215 -6.21 -14.18 -19.87
C HIS A 215 -7.19 -14.78 -18.86
N PRO A 216 -6.76 -15.73 -18.03
CA PRO A 216 -7.49 -16.07 -16.80
C PRO A 216 -7.59 -14.82 -15.93
N ALA A 217 -8.72 -14.69 -15.22
CA ALA A 217 -8.88 -13.60 -14.26
C ALA A 217 -7.93 -13.80 -13.07
N GLN A 218 -7.23 -12.72 -12.70
CA GLN A 218 -6.32 -12.67 -11.54
C GLN A 218 -6.98 -12.02 -10.32
N GLU A 219 -7.98 -11.19 -10.60
CA GLU A 219 -8.80 -10.51 -9.61
C GLU A 219 -10.24 -10.43 -10.11
N VAL A 220 -11.15 -10.18 -9.19
CA VAL A 220 -12.57 -9.97 -9.48
C VAL A 220 -12.91 -8.57 -9.00
N LEU A 221 -13.29 -7.71 -9.94
CA LEU A 221 -13.90 -6.43 -9.62
C LEU A 221 -15.29 -6.68 -9.06
N VAL A 222 -15.52 -6.21 -7.84
CA VAL A 222 -16.81 -6.25 -7.18
C VAL A 222 -17.28 -4.81 -7.01
N ALA A 223 -18.44 -4.50 -7.58
CA ALA A 223 -19.15 -3.28 -7.22
C ALA A 223 -20.31 -3.64 -6.30
N ALA A 224 -20.41 -2.92 -5.19
CA ALA A 224 -21.49 -3.07 -4.23
C ALA A 224 -22.19 -1.73 -3.99
N ILE A 225 -23.41 -1.80 -3.49
CA ILE A 225 -24.16 -0.64 -3.03
C ILE A 225 -24.41 -0.81 -1.53
N SER A 226 -24.10 0.23 -0.75
CA SER A 226 -24.29 0.26 0.70
C SER A 226 -25.22 1.40 1.11
N ARG A 227 -25.98 1.16 2.18
CA ARG A 227 -26.87 2.16 2.77
C ARG A 227 -26.09 3.03 3.76
N ASN A 228 -26.29 4.34 3.72
CA ASN A 228 -25.78 5.26 4.74
C ASN A 228 -26.77 5.37 5.91
N ASP A 229 -26.90 4.30 6.69
CA ASP A 229 -27.82 4.24 7.83
C ASP A 229 -27.25 3.37 8.97
N GLU A 230 -27.91 3.40 10.14
CA GLU A 230 -27.52 2.60 11.31
C GLU A 230 -27.72 1.09 11.12
N SER A 231 -28.56 0.70 10.16
CA SER A 231 -28.88 -0.68 9.82
C SER A 231 -28.83 -0.91 8.30
N GLY A 232 -28.52 -2.14 7.89
CA GLY A 232 -28.45 -2.51 6.48
C GLY A 232 -27.31 -1.85 5.69
N TYR A 233 -26.29 -1.30 6.35
CA TYR A 233 -25.13 -0.63 5.75
C TYR A 233 -24.07 -1.59 5.15
N GLY A 234 -24.22 -2.91 5.35
CA GLY A 234 -23.30 -3.90 4.77
C GLY A 234 -23.27 -3.85 3.24
N ALA A 235 -22.12 -4.17 2.64
CA ALA A 235 -21.97 -4.20 1.19
C ALA A 235 -22.95 -5.18 0.53
N ARG A 236 -23.71 -4.70 -0.46
CA ARG A 236 -24.59 -5.51 -1.31
C ARG A 236 -24.02 -5.58 -2.73
N PRO A 237 -23.34 -6.68 -3.11
CA PRO A 237 -22.75 -6.81 -4.43
C PRO A 237 -23.81 -6.73 -5.53
N VAL A 238 -23.58 -5.82 -6.50
CA VAL A 238 -24.43 -5.64 -7.68
C VAL A 238 -23.71 -6.03 -8.97
N LEU A 239 -22.37 -6.00 -8.98
CA LEU A 239 -21.53 -6.46 -10.09
C LEU A 239 -20.44 -7.39 -9.59
N ILE A 240 -20.29 -8.53 -10.27
CA ILE A 240 -19.16 -9.45 -10.13
C ILE A 240 -18.54 -9.60 -11.52
N LEU A 241 -17.35 -9.02 -11.71
CA LEU A 241 -16.67 -9.00 -13.01
C LEU A 241 -15.23 -9.52 -12.86
N PRO A 242 -14.88 -10.66 -13.45
CA PRO A 242 -13.50 -11.14 -13.45
C PRO A 242 -12.60 -10.27 -14.35
N THR A 243 -11.41 -9.87 -13.86
CA THR A 243 -10.50 -8.98 -14.58
C THR A 243 -9.03 -9.40 -14.53
N CYS A 244 -8.18 -8.75 -15.34
CA CYS A 244 -6.75 -9.07 -15.47
C CYS A 244 -5.78 -7.90 -15.21
N LYS A 245 -6.17 -6.90 -14.38
CA LYS A 245 -5.37 -5.70 -14.05
C LYS A 245 -4.99 -4.77 -15.20
N ARG A 246 -5.35 -5.08 -16.44
CA ARG A 246 -4.97 -4.31 -17.66
C ARG A 246 -6.03 -3.31 -18.11
N GLY A 247 -7.16 -3.21 -17.42
CA GLY A 247 -8.24 -2.28 -17.76
C GLY A 247 -7.81 -0.81 -17.65
N SER A 248 -8.35 0.04 -18.53
CA SER A 248 -8.10 1.48 -18.53
C SER A 248 -9.04 2.22 -17.57
N PHE A 249 -8.73 3.49 -17.26
CA PHE A 249 -9.67 4.34 -16.51
C PHE A 249 -10.98 4.57 -17.26
N ARG A 250 -10.98 4.47 -18.60
CA ARG A 250 -12.19 4.63 -19.44
C ARG A 250 -13.14 3.46 -19.23
N ASP A 251 -12.59 2.25 -19.12
CA ASP A 251 -13.37 1.06 -18.81
C ASP A 251 -13.97 1.16 -17.41
N ALA A 252 -13.20 1.66 -16.44
CA ALA A 252 -13.70 1.92 -15.08
C ALA A 252 -14.84 2.96 -15.07
N ALA A 253 -14.72 4.06 -15.82
CA ALA A 253 -15.79 5.06 -15.96
C ALA A 253 -17.05 4.45 -16.61
N LEU A 254 -16.89 3.68 -17.69
CA LEU A 254 -18.03 3.00 -18.31
C LEU A 254 -18.74 2.04 -17.34
N ILE A 255 -17.99 1.25 -16.55
CA ILE A 255 -18.57 0.35 -15.55
C ILE A 255 -19.39 1.12 -14.51
N ILE A 256 -18.88 2.25 -14.01
CA ILE A 256 -19.59 3.10 -13.06
C ILE A 256 -20.88 3.65 -13.68
N GLU A 257 -20.83 4.10 -14.94
CA GLU A 257 -22.03 4.59 -15.65
C GLU A 257 -23.11 3.52 -15.78
N ILE A 258 -22.75 2.28 -16.14
CA ILE A 258 -23.69 1.16 -16.26
C ILE A 258 -24.37 0.89 -14.92
N ILE A 259 -23.62 0.89 -13.81
CA ILE A 259 -24.17 0.66 -12.46
C ILE A 259 -25.12 1.80 -12.07
N ARG A 260 -24.75 3.06 -12.35
CA ARG A 260 -25.59 4.23 -12.06
C ARG A 260 -26.91 4.19 -12.82
N GLN A 261 -26.88 3.84 -14.10
CA GLN A 261 -28.10 3.70 -14.90
C GLN A 261 -28.95 2.52 -14.41
N ALA A 262 -28.33 1.36 -14.11
CA ALA A 262 -29.05 0.21 -13.56
C ALA A 262 -29.75 0.54 -12.24
N TRP A 263 -29.12 1.31 -11.35
CA TRP A 263 -29.72 1.76 -10.09
C TRP A 263 -30.95 2.67 -10.32
N LYS A 264 -30.87 3.58 -11.30
CA LYS A 264 -31.99 4.47 -11.65
C LYS A 264 -33.13 3.73 -12.35
N MET A 265 -32.81 2.75 -13.19
CA MET A 265 -33.78 1.95 -13.95
C MET A 265 -34.52 0.93 -13.08
N SER A 266 -33.86 0.38 -12.07
CA SER A 266 -34.44 -0.66 -11.22
C SER A 266 -35.56 -0.09 -10.32
N PRO A 267 -36.73 -0.74 -10.26
CA PRO A 267 -37.79 -0.36 -9.31
C PRO A 267 -37.35 -0.57 -7.84
N PHE A 268 -36.35 -1.42 -7.61
CA PHE A 268 -35.75 -1.70 -6.30
C PHE A 268 -34.52 -0.82 -6.02
N GLY A 269 -34.22 0.15 -6.90
CA GLY A 269 -33.10 1.07 -6.75
C GLY A 269 -33.50 2.40 -6.10
N ASP A 270 -33.27 3.50 -6.81
CA ASP A 270 -33.42 4.88 -6.30
C ASP A 270 -34.81 5.18 -5.71
N VAL A 271 -35.85 4.74 -6.41
CA VAL A 271 -37.24 4.98 -6.01
C VAL A 271 -37.53 4.39 -4.63
N LEU A 272 -37.09 3.15 -4.38
CA LEU A 272 -37.38 2.43 -3.14
C LEU A 272 -36.39 2.73 -2.02
N HIS A 273 -35.09 2.83 -2.32
CA HIS A 273 -34.03 2.93 -1.32
C HIS A 273 -33.46 4.32 -1.14
N GLY A 274 -33.51 5.16 -2.18
CA GLY A 274 -32.95 6.51 -2.17
C GLY A 274 -31.81 6.72 -3.17
N PRO A 275 -31.41 7.98 -3.37
CA PRO A 275 -30.43 8.34 -4.38
C PRO A 275 -29.00 7.95 -3.99
N VAL A 276 -28.15 7.77 -5.00
CA VAL A 276 -26.71 7.64 -4.81
C VAL A 276 -26.14 9.02 -4.46
N TRP A 277 -25.39 9.09 -3.36
CA TRP A 277 -24.75 10.31 -2.88
C TRP A 277 -23.27 10.36 -3.18
N SER A 278 -22.60 9.21 -3.10
CA SER A 278 -21.17 9.14 -3.37
C SER A 278 -20.75 7.83 -4.06
N ILE A 279 -19.60 7.91 -4.71
CA ILE A 279 -18.95 6.77 -5.37
C ILE A 279 -17.57 6.62 -4.74
N ALA A 280 -17.33 5.45 -4.16
CA ALA A 280 -16.21 5.15 -3.27
C ALA A 280 -15.20 4.16 -3.86
N SER A 281 -13.93 4.36 -3.52
CA SER A 281 -12.79 3.50 -3.88
C SER A 281 -11.63 3.67 -2.89
N ASP A 282 -10.78 2.64 -2.85
CA ASP A 282 -9.45 2.59 -2.23
C ASP A 282 -8.43 3.64 -2.74
N GLY A 283 -8.74 4.35 -3.82
CA GLY A 283 -7.83 5.30 -4.46
C GLY A 283 -6.84 4.65 -5.41
N ASP A 284 -7.26 3.63 -6.16
CA ASP A 284 -6.45 3.10 -7.26
C ASP A 284 -6.19 4.16 -8.37
N PRO A 285 -4.99 4.20 -9.00
CA PRO A 285 -4.65 5.15 -10.06
C PRO A 285 -5.59 5.18 -11.29
N LYS A 286 -6.16 4.05 -11.74
CA LYS A 286 -7.18 4.06 -12.82
C LYS A 286 -8.55 4.51 -12.30
N ARG A 287 -8.85 4.34 -11.01
CA ARG A 287 -10.17 4.69 -10.45
C ARG A 287 -10.31 6.19 -10.16
N ARG A 288 -9.26 6.87 -9.71
CA ARG A 288 -9.26 8.32 -9.47
C ARG A 288 -9.80 9.15 -10.66
N PRO A 289 -9.24 9.05 -11.88
CA PRO A 289 -9.76 9.80 -13.02
C PRO A 289 -11.18 9.37 -13.42
N ALA A 290 -11.54 8.10 -13.25
CA ALA A 290 -12.92 7.65 -13.51
C ALA A 290 -13.93 8.29 -12.55
N LEU A 291 -13.61 8.35 -11.25
CA LEU A 291 -14.45 9.04 -10.25
C LEU A 291 -14.51 10.54 -10.50
N PHE A 292 -13.39 11.17 -10.87
CA PHE A 292 -13.36 12.58 -11.22
C PHE A 292 -14.37 12.90 -12.33
N LEU A 293 -14.38 12.12 -13.42
CA LEU A 293 -15.34 12.30 -14.53
C LEU A 293 -16.81 12.22 -14.08
N HIS A 294 -17.13 11.32 -13.15
CA HIS A 294 -18.51 11.14 -12.68
C HIS A 294 -18.95 12.14 -11.63
N CYS A 295 -18.03 12.64 -10.81
CA CYS A 295 -18.32 13.43 -9.61
C CYS A 295 -17.93 14.92 -9.74
N MET A 296 -17.34 15.33 -10.87
CA MET A 296 -16.95 16.71 -11.19
C MET A 296 -17.57 17.18 -12.52
N ALA A 297 -18.81 16.77 -12.79
CA ALA A 297 -19.46 16.99 -14.09
C ALA A 297 -20.09 18.38 -14.25
N ARG A 298 -20.58 18.99 -13.15
CA ARG A 298 -21.21 20.32 -13.16
C ARG A 298 -21.01 21.04 -11.84
N GLU A 299 -21.02 22.36 -11.86
CA GLU A 299 -21.10 23.16 -10.64
C GLU A 299 -22.54 23.24 -10.11
N LEU A 300 -22.70 23.34 -8.79
CA LEU A 300 -24.00 23.58 -8.16
C LEU A 300 -24.51 24.98 -8.50
N LEU A 301 -25.79 25.08 -8.85
CA LEU A 301 -26.49 26.32 -9.14
C LEU A 301 -27.36 26.74 -7.95
N PRO A 302 -27.73 28.03 -7.82
CA PRO A 302 -28.66 28.49 -6.79
C PRO A 302 -30.03 27.80 -6.78
N SER A 303 -30.42 27.18 -7.90
CA SER A 303 -31.64 26.36 -8.01
C SER A 303 -31.51 24.96 -7.42
N ASP A 304 -30.29 24.47 -7.20
CA ASP A 304 -30.06 23.15 -6.59
C ASP A 304 -30.34 23.20 -5.07
N PRO A 305 -31.10 22.23 -4.51
CA PRO A 305 -31.37 22.20 -3.07
C PRO A 305 -30.11 22.17 -2.19
N LEU A 306 -29.03 21.55 -2.66
CA LEU A 306 -27.73 21.49 -1.97
C LEU A 306 -27.08 22.86 -1.79
N TYR A 307 -27.32 23.78 -2.72
CA TYR A 307 -26.65 25.08 -2.76
C TYR A 307 -26.92 25.89 -1.50
N VAL A 308 -28.14 25.86 -0.97
CA VAL A 308 -28.54 26.61 0.24
C VAL A 308 -27.67 26.26 1.45
N HIS A 309 -27.25 24.99 1.56
CA HIS A 309 -26.45 24.51 2.68
C HIS A 309 -24.94 24.68 2.49
N LEU A 310 -24.46 24.82 1.25
CA LEU A 310 -23.05 24.74 0.90
C LEU A 310 -22.44 26.07 0.39
N GLN A 311 -23.26 26.99 -0.15
CA GLN A 311 -22.80 28.22 -0.80
C GLN A 311 -21.91 29.13 0.07
N ASN A 312 -22.12 29.13 1.39
CA ASN A 312 -21.44 30.04 2.32
C ASN A 312 -20.16 29.41 2.92
N LEU A 313 -19.80 28.20 2.49
CA LEU A 313 -18.63 27.46 2.93
C LEU A 313 -17.43 27.86 2.06
N ASN A 314 -16.80 28.98 2.38
CA ASN A 314 -15.69 29.53 1.58
C ASN A 314 -14.56 28.50 1.39
N GLY A 315 -14.08 28.33 0.16
CA GLY A 315 -13.06 27.35 -0.22
C GLY A 315 -13.59 25.92 -0.45
N LEU A 316 -14.85 25.61 -0.18
CA LEU A 316 -15.44 24.31 -0.51
C LEU A 316 -15.68 24.21 -2.03
N ASN A 317 -15.20 23.13 -2.65
CA ASN A 317 -15.48 22.86 -4.05
C ASN A 317 -16.95 22.40 -4.25
N LEU A 318 -17.69 23.11 -5.11
CA LEU A 318 -19.12 22.89 -5.38
C LEU A 318 -19.40 22.05 -6.64
N TRP A 319 -18.39 21.40 -7.22
CA TRP A 319 -18.55 20.59 -8.44
C TRP A 319 -19.03 19.18 -8.14
N VAL A 320 -20.18 18.80 -8.67
CA VAL A 320 -20.84 17.52 -8.40
C VAL A 320 -21.04 16.71 -9.67
N GLY A 321 -21.39 15.44 -9.49
CA GLY A 321 -21.90 14.60 -10.56
C GLY A 321 -23.24 15.08 -11.09
N SER A 322 -23.68 14.49 -12.21
CA SER A 322 -24.94 14.84 -12.87
C SER A 322 -26.17 14.71 -11.96
N GLY A 323 -26.16 13.80 -10.98
CA GLY A 323 -27.20 13.61 -9.97
C GLY A 323 -26.86 14.22 -8.60
N GLY A 324 -25.79 15.02 -8.48
CA GLY A 324 -25.33 15.55 -7.20
C GLY A 324 -24.35 14.63 -6.45
N GLU A 325 -23.79 13.62 -7.13
CA GLU A 325 -22.86 12.66 -6.53
C GLU A 325 -21.48 13.27 -6.27
N VAL A 326 -20.81 12.82 -5.21
CA VAL A 326 -19.45 13.24 -4.85
C VAL A 326 -18.48 12.07 -4.80
N GLN A 327 -17.19 12.36 -4.94
CA GLN A 327 -16.12 11.38 -4.92
C GLN A 327 -15.70 11.06 -3.47
N ASP A 328 -15.77 9.79 -3.09
CA ASP A 328 -15.48 9.28 -1.74
C ASP A 328 -14.22 8.41 -1.79
N LEU A 329 -13.27 8.63 -0.88
CA LEU A 329 -12.03 7.88 -0.83
C LEU A 329 -11.87 7.32 0.57
N ASP A 330 -11.46 6.06 0.64
CA ASP A 330 -11.40 5.35 1.91
C ASP A 330 -10.40 5.96 2.89
N TYR A 331 -10.89 6.32 4.07
CA TYR A 331 -10.12 7.01 5.09
C TYR A 331 -9.04 6.10 5.69
N LYS A 332 -9.28 4.79 5.80
CA LYS A 332 -8.27 3.83 6.27
C LYS A 332 -7.14 3.70 5.27
N HIS A 333 -7.43 3.69 3.97
CA HIS A 333 -6.43 3.74 2.91
C HIS A 333 -5.60 5.02 2.94
N THR A 334 -6.23 6.19 3.13
CA THR A 334 -5.48 7.45 3.26
C THR A 334 -4.60 7.46 4.52
N PHE A 335 -5.04 6.92 5.66
CA PHE A 335 -4.23 6.80 6.88
C PHE A 335 -2.99 5.91 6.65
N LYS A 336 -3.17 4.76 5.99
CA LYS A 336 -2.06 3.86 5.60
C LYS A 336 -1.04 4.61 4.72
N ARG A 337 -1.51 5.43 3.78
CA ARG A 337 -0.66 6.21 2.87
C ARG A 337 0.09 7.34 3.55
N ILE A 338 -0.52 8.06 4.50
CA ILE A 338 0.19 9.06 5.33
C ILE A 338 1.32 8.39 6.12
N CYS A 339 1.04 7.25 6.77
CA CYS A 339 2.05 6.49 7.50
C CYS A 339 3.21 6.05 6.61
N LYS A 340 2.92 5.62 5.39
CA LYS A 340 3.95 5.23 4.41
C LYS A 340 4.85 6.41 4.02
N LEU A 341 4.30 7.62 3.87
CA LEU A 341 5.08 8.83 3.64
C LEU A 341 5.96 9.21 4.83
N LEU A 342 5.42 9.18 6.05
CA LEU A 342 6.19 9.43 7.27
C LEU A 342 7.34 8.43 7.47
N CYS A 343 7.13 7.19 7.02
CA CYS A 343 8.13 6.12 7.07
C CYS A 343 9.08 6.09 5.85
N ALA A 344 8.85 6.93 4.84
CA ALA A 344 9.71 7.04 3.65
C ALA A 344 11.07 7.63 4.01
N ARG A 345 12.07 7.38 3.16
CA ARG A 345 13.45 7.86 3.38
C ARG A 345 13.53 9.38 3.25
N GLU A 346 12.81 9.91 2.27
CA GLU A 346 12.74 11.34 1.96
C GLU A 346 11.97 12.10 3.04
N GLY A 347 10.97 11.48 3.66
CA GLY A 347 10.08 12.13 4.62
C GLY A 347 9.16 13.17 3.97
N ILE A 348 8.62 14.06 4.80
CA ILE A 348 7.73 15.16 4.38
C ILE A 348 8.27 16.50 4.87
N LEU A 349 8.02 17.57 4.12
CA LEU A 349 8.38 18.93 4.51
C LEU A 349 7.22 19.59 5.27
N VAL A 350 7.45 19.95 6.53
CA VAL A 350 6.47 20.64 7.38
C VAL A 350 7.12 21.88 7.97
N ASN A 351 6.59 23.07 7.68
CA ASN A 351 7.12 24.34 8.19
C ASN A 351 8.63 24.49 7.98
N GLN A 352 9.11 24.15 6.78
CA GLN A 352 10.53 24.14 6.37
C GLN A 352 11.43 23.10 7.06
N VAL A 353 10.88 22.24 7.92
CA VAL A 353 11.59 21.14 8.58
C VAL A 353 11.29 19.83 7.86
N VAL A 354 12.35 19.07 7.56
CA VAL A 354 12.24 17.73 6.99
C VAL A 354 11.88 16.74 8.08
N VAL A 355 10.65 16.25 8.08
CA VAL A 355 10.17 15.19 8.98
C VAL A 355 10.33 13.85 8.27
N ASN A 356 11.45 13.19 8.53
CA ASN A 356 11.72 11.83 8.05
C ASN A 356 11.60 10.82 9.20
N LYS A 357 11.63 9.54 8.84
CA LYS A 357 11.54 8.43 9.79
C LYS A 357 12.57 8.49 10.93
N GLY A 358 13.80 8.92 10.64
CA GLY A 358 14.86 9.03 11.64
C GLY A 358 14.57 10.12 12.66
N LEU A 359 14.14 11.29 12.19
CA LEU A 359 13.69 12.38 13.06
C LEU A 359 12.49 11.94 13.90
N LEU A 360 11.48 11.32 13.29
CA LEU A 360 10.29 10.88 14.00
C LEU A 360 10.61 9.86 15.10
N ALA A 361 11.51 8.90 14.83
CA ALA A 361 11.97 7.95 15.84
C ALA A 361 12.57 8.64 17.08
N LEU A 362 13.48 9.61 16.85
CA LEU A 362 14.14 10.37 17.91
C LEU A 362 13.15 11.16 18.78
N TRP A 363 12.11 11.73 18.17
CA TRP A 363 11.12 12.53 18.89
C TRP A 363 10.09 11.66 19.60
N LEU A 364 9.71 10.52 19.04
CA LEU A 364 8.82 9.55 19.69
C LEU A 364 9.44 8.96 20.97
N GLU A 365 10.77 8.84 21.04
CA GLU A 365 11.47 8.42 22.28
C GLU A 365 11.27 9.39 23.45
N ARG A 366 10.89 10.65 23.19
CA ARG A 366 10.65 11.66 24.23
C ARG A 366 9.28 11.54 24.89
N LEU A 367 8.38 10.71 24.36
CA LEU A 367 7.06 10.47 24.95
C LEU A 367 7.19 9.51 26.15
N THR A 368 7.14 10.05 27.36
CA THR A 368 7.29 9.29 28.61
C THR A 368 6.00 8.63 29.09
N ASP A 369 4.84 9.20 28.72
CA ASP A 369 3.53 8.82 29.26
C ASP A 369 2.80 7.79 28.38
N VAL A 370 3.48 7.29 27.35
CA VAL A 370 2.94 6.28 26.43
C VAL A 370 3.25 4.89 26.96
N ASP A 371 2.20 4.11 27.20
CA ASP A 371 2.37 2.69 27.47
C ASP A 371 2.80 1.95 26.19
N TRP A 372 4.10 1.71 26.06
CA TRP A 372 4.65 0.92 24.96
C TRP A 372 4.42 -0.59 25.13
N SER A 373 3.75 -1.07 26.20
CA SER A 373 3.60 -2.49 26.56
C SER A 373 2.48 -3.23 25.81
N GLU A 374 1.66 -2.52 25.03
CA GLU A 374 0.39 -2.96 24.43
C GLU A 374 0.40 -4.24 23.57
N ASN A 375 1.54 -4.92 23.41
CA ASN A 375 1.61 -6.22 22.80
C ASN A 375 2.03 -7.27 23.82
N PRO A 376 1.11 -7.75 24.70
CA PRO A 376 1.46 -8.62 25.82
C PRO A 376 2.22 -9.87 25.36
N ILE A 377 1.92 -10.45 24.20
CA ILE A 377 2.72 -11.56 23.65
C ILE A 377 4.14 -11.14 23.26
N PHE A 378 4.33 -10.00 22.57
CA PHE A 378 5.67 -9.56 22.19
C PHE A 378 6.46 -9.11 23.43
N SER A 379 5.83 -8.42 24.37
CA SER A 379 6.42 -8.03 25.66
C SER A 379 6.75 -9.23 26.54
N LEU A 380 5.92 -10.29 26.54
CA LEU A 380 6.19 -11.56 27.23
C LEU A 380 7.32 -12.35 26.56
N LEU A 381 7.37 -12.36 25.23
CA LEU A 381 8.42 -13.06 24.45
C LEU A 381 9.72 -12.25 24.36
N ASN A 382 9.69 -10.93 24.61
CA ASN A 382 10.81 -10.00 24.50
C ASN A 382 10.82 -9.02 25.67
N ALA A 383 10.92 -9.55 26.89
CA ALA A 383 10.96 -8.77 28.13
C ALA A 383 12.10 -7.72 28.15
N ASN A 384 13.15 -7.94 27.36
CA ASN A 384 14.30 -7.03 27.23
C ASN A 384 14.21 -6.05 26.04
N SER A 385 13.06 -5.95 25.36
CA SER A 385 12.91 -5.03 24.22
C SER A 385 12.92 -3.56 24.67
N SER A 386 13.91 -2.80 24.20
CA SER A 386 13.99 -1.34 24.44
C SER A 386 12.84 -0.58 23.76
N VAL A 387 12.52 0.61 24.27
CA VAL A 387 11.55 1.54 23.65
C VAL A 387 11.92 1.81 22.18
N ALA A 388 13.21 2.01 21.90
CA ALA A 388 13.74 2.17 20.54
C ALA A 388 13.36 0.99 19.61
N THR A 389 13.45 -0.25 20.10
CA THR A 389 13.07 -1.44 19.32
C THR A 389 11.58 -1.44 18.97
N ARG A 390 10.72 -0.96 19.88
CA ARG A 390 9.26 -0.89 19.67
C ARG A 390 8.87 0.23 18.70
N ILE A 391 9.52 1.38 18.80
CA ILE A 391 9.39 2.49 17.84
C ILE A 391 9.82 2.03 16.45
N GLN A 392 10.95 1.32 16.33
CA GLN A 392 11.38 0.76 15.06
C GLN A 392 10.37 -0.25 14.50
N GLY A 393 9.70 -1.06 15.34
CA GLY A 393 8.64 -1.96 14.90
C GLY A 393 7.41 -1.25 14.32
N ILE A 394 7.06 -0.06 14.83
CA ILE A 394 5.95 0.74 14.32
C ILE A 394 6.36 1.48 13.02
N LEU A 395 7.60 1.98 12.94
CA LEU A 395 8.15 2.69 11.79
C LEU A 395 8.67 1.77 10.66
N ASN A 396 8.85 0.47 10.94
CA ASN A 396 9.20 -0.58 9.97
C ASN A 396 8.20 -1.72 10.02
N PRO A 397 6.96 -1.49 9.57
CA PRO A 397 5.97 -2.54 9.59
C PRO A 397 6.38 -3.72 8.72
N LYS A 398 6.21 -4.95 9.25
CA LYS A 398 6.22 -6.17 8.43
C LYS A 398 5.04 -6.19 7.45
N ASP A 399 3.91 -5.66 7.90
CA ASP A 399 2.69 -5.52 7.12
C ASP A 399 2.28 -4.04 7.08
N ALA A 400 2.49 -3.40 5.94
CA ALA A 400 2.13 -1.99 5.74
C ALA A 400 0.61 -1.78 5.65
N GLN A 401 -0.18 -2.86 5.49
CA GLN A 401 -1.65 -2.82 5.40
C GLN A 401 -2.35 -2.84 6.77
N ASP A 402 -1.61 -2.93 7.88
CA ASP A 402 -2.15 -2.90 9.24
C ASP A 402 -2.68 -1.50 9.62
N VAL A 403 -4.01 -1.33 9.59
CA VAL A 403 -4.72 -0.09 9.93
C VAL A 403 -4.59 0.29 11.41
N PRO A 404 -4.80 -0.62 12.40
CA PRO A 404 -4.54 -0.31 13.81
C PRO A 404 -3.15 0.26 14.08
N ARG A 405 -2.12 -0.30 13.45
CA ARG A 405 -0.76 0.24 13.54
C ARG A 405 -0.67 1.64 12.93
N ALA A 406 -1.32 1.87 11.78
CA ALA A 406 -1.34 3.18 11.14
C ALA A 406 -1.98 4.24 12.06
N VAL A 407 -3.16 3.96 12.61
CA VAL A 407 -3.84 4.83 13.58
C VAL A 407 -2.93 5.11 14.78
N LYS A 408 -2.29 4.07 15.33
CA LYS A 408 -1.35 4.23 16.44
C LYS A 408 -0.18 5.16 16.11
N LEU A 409 0.46 4.99 14.95
CA LEU A 409 1.57 5.85 14.54
C LEU A 409 1.14 7.30 14.37
N LEU A 410 0.00 7.55 13.71
CA LEU A 410 -0.51 8.90 13.50
C LEU A 410 -0.88 9.56 14.83
N ASN A 411 -1.50 8.81 15.75
CA ASN A 411 -1.85 9.33 17.07
C ASN A 411 -0.61 9.67 17.91
N LEU A 412 0.39 8.77 17.94
CA LEU A 412 1.67 9.03 18.62
C LEU A 412 2.41 10.23 18.02
N THR A 413 2.36 10.40 16.70
CA THR A 413 2.92 11.58 16.03
C THR A 413 2.15 12.84 16.43
N ALA A 414 0.83 12.74 16.57
CA ALA A 414 0.00 13.84 17.02
C ALA A 414 0.34 14.28 18.44
N GLU A 415 0.61 13.35 19.35
CA GLU A 415 0.97 13.62 20.74
C GLU A 415 2.31 14.35 20.92
N LEU A 416 3.18 14.37 19.90
CA LEU A 416 4.42 15.15 19.95
C LEU A 416 4.18 16.65 20.17
N ARG A 417 3.00 17.16 19.82
CA ARG A 417 2.61 18.56 20.06
C ARG A 417 2.53 18.94 21.54
N ASN A 418 2.36 17.94 22.42
CA ASN A 418 2.16 18.10 23.85
C ASN A 418 3.47 18.05 24.66
N LEU A 419 4.62 17.90 23.98
CA LEU A 419 5.91 17.85 24.66
C LEU A 419 6.24 19.18 25.35
N ASN A 420 6.85 19.10 26.54
CA ASN A 420 7.32 20.28 27.25
C ASN A 420 8.56 20.85 26.55
N ALA A 421 8.40 22.01 25.93
CA ALA A 421 9.46 22.68 25.18
C ALA A 421 10.43 23.52 26.02
N THR A 422 10.30 23.58 27.36
CA THR A 422 11.10 24.49 28.21
C THR A 422 12.62 24.25 28.15
N SER A 423 13.06 23.02 27.87
CA SER A 423 14.49 22.66 27.81
C SER A 423 15.06 22.60 26.39
N PHE A 424 14.26 22.95 25.38
CA PHE A 424 14.67 22.77 23.98
C PHE A 424 15.69 23.83 23.57
N ASN A 425 16.66 23.42 22.76
CA ASN A 425 17.55 24.36 22.09
C ASN A 425 16.83 25.05 20.90
N PRO A 426 17.39 26.13 20.31
CA PRO A 426 16.73 26.86 19.22
C PRO A 426 16.28 25.98 18.04
N SER A 427 17.12 25.03 17.62
CA SER A 427 16.77 24.11 16.52
C SER A 427 15.68 23.10 16.90
N GLU A 428 15.69 22.65 18.15
CA GLU A 428 14.63 21.79 18.69
C GLU A 428 13.30 22.54 18.81
N HIS A 429 13.30 23.82 19.18
CA HIS A 429 12.09 24.64 19.15
C HIS A 429 11.50 24.75 17.74
N GLN A 430 12.33 24.97 16.72
CA GLN A 430 11.88 25.00 15.32
C GLN A 430 11.31 23.65 14.88
N THR A 431 11.99 22.56 15.24
CA THR A 431 11.53 21.19 14.94
C THR A 431 10.23 20.87 15.66
N HIS A 432 10.10 21.24 16.94
CA HIS A 432 8.89 21.06 17.72
C HIS A 432 7.73 21.83 17.10
N ARG A 433 7.89 23.10 16.70
CA ARG A 433 6.83 23.86 16.00
C ARG A 433 6.34 23.15 14.73
N ALA A 434 7.24 22.56 13.96
CA ALA A 434 6.86 21.77 12.79
C ALA A 434 6.09 20.50 13.17
N LEU A 435 6.56 19.75 14.17
CA LEU A 435 5.88 18.55 14.68
C LEU A 435 4.55 18.87 15.37
N SER A 436 4.43 19.99 16.06
CA SER A 436 3.20 20.48 16.67
C SER A 436 2.17 20.80 15.59
N LEU A 437 2.56 21.50 14.52
CA LEU A 437 1.66 21.78 13.40
C LEU A 437 1.23 20.49 12.67
N LEU A 438 2.16 19.56 12.45
CA LEU A 438 1.84 18.23 11.92
C LEU A 438 0.88 17.49 12.86
N GLY A 439 1.10 17.58 14.17
CA GLY A 439 0.27 16.90 15.16
C GLY A 439 -1.13 17.49 15.30
N GLU A 440 -1.29 18.80 15.20
CA GLU A 440 -2.59 19.48 15.10
C GLU A 440 -3.37 19.00 13.87
N MET A 441 -2.69 18.84 12.73
CA MET A 441 -3.30 18.33 11.50
C MET A 441 -3.71 16.86 11.65
N LEU A 442 -2.83 16.00 12.16
CA LEU A 442 -3.10 14.57 12.31
C LEU A 442 -4.17 14.28 13.37
N GLY A 443 -4.18 15.01 14.50
CA GLY A 443 -5.24 14.89 15.51
C GLY A 443 -6.60 15.24 14.92
N ALA A 444 -6.68 16.36 14.20
CA ALA A 444 -7.91 16.81 13.53
C ALA A 444 -8.43 15.83 12.46
N LEU A 445 -7.52 15.08 11.82
CA LEU A 445 -7.87 14.02 10.87
C LEU A 445 -8.42 12.77 11.56
N LEU A 446 -7.76 12.32 12.64
CA LEU A 446 -8.02 11.02 13.26
C LEU A 446 -9.27 11.03 14.15
N GLU A 447 -9.40 12.03 15.02
CA GLU A 447 -10.46 12.10 16.05
C GLU A 447 -11.87 11.76 15.51
N PRO A 448 -12.31 12.31 14.36
CA PRO A 448 -13.64 12.04 13.79
C PRO A 448 -13.91 10.60 13.38
N PHE A 449 -12.89 9.74 13.32
CA PHE A 449 -13.02 8.34 12.93
C PHE A 449 -12.71 7.36 14.07
N VAL A 450 -12.13 7.85 15.17
CA VAL A 450 -11.64 6.99 16.27
C VAL A 450 -12.33 7.25 17.61
N ASP A 451 -12.90 8.45 17.81
CA ASP A 451 -13.63 8.81 19.03
C ASP A 451 -15.15 8.72 18.80
N PRO A 452 -15.82 7.64 19.27
CA PRO A 452 -17.25 7.45 19.07
C PRO A 452 -18.14 8.41 19.88
N THR A 453 -17.55 9.23 20.76
CA THR A 453 -18.28 10.16 21.62
C THR A 453 -18.55 11.50 20.95
N LEU A 454 -17.82 11.82 19.87
CA LEU A 454 -17.95 13.09 19.16
C LEU A 454 -19.32 13.22 18.49
N SER A 455 -19.95 14.39 18.68
CA SER A 455 -21.10 14.80 17.87
C SER A 455 -20.71 15.06 16.42
N LEU A 456 -21.68 14.99 15.51
CA LEU A 456 -21.46 15.29 14.09
C LEU A 456 -20.87 16.69 13.86
N SER A 457 -21.29 17.69 14.65
CA SER A 457 -20.74 19.05 14.59
C SER A 457 -19.25 19.09 14.95
N GLN A 458 -18.83 18.35 15.97
CA GLN A 458 -17.42 18.26 16.35
C GLN A 458 -16.60 17.52 15.29
N GLN A 459 -17.14 16.42 14.75
CA GLN A 459 -16.51 15.68 13.67
C GLN A 459 -16.26 16.57 12.44
N ILE A 460 -17.29 17.29 11.97
CA ILE A 460 -17.16 18.20 10.82
C ILE A 460 -16.19 19.35 11.12
N THR A 461 -16.28 19.97 12.29
CA THR A 461 -15.37 21.06 12.68
C THR A 461 -13.91 20.61 12.64
N SER A 462 -13.64 19.40 13.15
CA SER A 462 -12.31 18.80 13.17
C SER A 462 -11.81 18.47 11.76
N LEU A 463 -12.65 17.88 10.90
CA LEU A 463 -12.28 17.62 9.50
C LEU A 463 -12.04 18.90 8.69
N VAL A 464 -12.80 19.97 8.95
CA VAL A 464 -12.58 21.28 8.31
C VAL A 464 -11.25 21.87 8.77
N LYS A 465 -10.93 21.80 10.06
CA LYS A 465 -9.61 22.21 10.58
C LYS A 465 -8.49 21.45 9.88
N PHE A 466 -8.62 20.12 9.76
CA PHE A 466 -7.67 19.29 9.02
C PHE A 466 -7.51 19.75 7.56
N ALA A 467 -8.60 19.92 6.82
CA ALA A 467 -8.57 20.29 5.40
C ALA A 467 -7.80 21.61 5.16
N HIS A 468 -8.00 22.59 6.03
CA HIS A 468 -7.34 23.89 5.95
C HIS A 468 -5.86 23.81 6.36
N LEU A 469 -5.52 23.05 7.41
CA LEU A 469 -4.12 22.80 7.78
C LEU A 469 -3.34 22.10 6.66
N ALA A 470 -3.93 21.06 6.07
CA ALA A 470 -3.35 20.35 4.93
C ALA A 470 -3.20 21.29 3.72
N CYS A 471 -4.19 22.16 3.46
CA CYS A 471 -4.13 23.17 2.41
C CYS A 471 -2.98 24.15 2.61
N ALA A 472 -2.81 24.72 3.81
CA ALA A 472 -1.71 25.65 4.10
C ALA A 472 -0.33 25.02 3.90
N LEU A 473 -0.15 23.79 4.36
CA LEU A 473 1.10 23.04 4.18
C LEU A 473 1.35 22.72 2.71
N TYR A 474 0.32 22.32 1.97
CA TYR A 474 0.42 22.02 0.55
C TYR A 474 0.63 23.27 -0.32
N LEU A 475 0.04 24.42 0.02
CA LEU A 475 0.34 25.71 -0.60
C LEU A 475 1.83 26.07 -0.43
N SER A 476 2.33 25.89 0.79
CA SER A 476 3.71 26.23 1.16
C SER A 476 4.75 25.32 0.52
N HIS A 477 4.46 24.03 0.38
CA HIS A 477 5.48 23.01 0.08
C HIS A 477 5.14 22.08 -1.11
N GLY A 478 3.91 22.11 -1.62
CA GLY A 478 3.45 21.27 -2.73
C GLY A 478 3.70 19.77 -2.49
N SER A 479 4.18 19.07 -3.54
CA SER A 479 4.49 17.65 -3.49
C SER A 479 5.64 17.29 -2.53
N SER A 480 6.40 18.26 -2.01
CA SER A 480 7.40 18.02 -0.96
C SER A 480 6.77 17.85 0.43
N PHE A 481 5.55 18.34 0.66
CA PHE A 481 4.78 18.01 1.86
C PHE A 481 4.00 16.71 1.68
N MET A 482 3.22 16.62 0.59
CA MET A 482 2.37 15.47 0.33
C MET A 482 2.13 15.31 -1.17
N PRO A 483 2.14 14.09 -1.73
CA PRO A 483 1.84 13.85 -3.15
C PRO A 483 0.49 14.43 -3.56
N HIS A 484 0.42 14.88 -4.81
CA HIS A 484 -0.77 15.49 -5.41
C HIS A 484 -2.02 14.61 -5.23
N HIS A 485 -1.89 13.31 -5.49
CA HIS A 485 -2.99 12.35 -5.38
C HIS A 485 -3.45 12.15 -3.94
N LEU A 486 -2.54 11.98 -2.98
CA LEU A 486 -2.92 11.79 -1.57
C LEU A 486 -3.57 13.05 -0.99
N TYR A 487 -3.05 14.23 -1.32
CA TYR A 487 -3.68 15.49 -0.92
C TYR A 487 -5.12 15.57 -1.45
N SER A 488 -5.32 15.27 -2.75
CA SER A 488 -6.65 15.28 -3.35
C SER A 488 -7.60 14.26 -2.73
N ASP A 489 -7.12 13.04 -2.45
CA ASP A 489 -7.93 11.98 -1.85
C ASP A 489 -8.42 12.39 -0.44
N LEU A 490 -7.56 13.02 0.36
CA LEU A 490 -7.92 13.54 1.68
C LEU A 490 -8.93 14.71 1.61
N GLN A 491 -8.77 15.61 0.63
CA GLN A 491 -9.73 16.70 0.42
C GLN A 491 -11.09 16.17 -0.08
N CYS A 492 -11.10 15.15 -0.95
CA CYS A 492 -12.33 14.47 -1.37
C CYS A 492 -13.07 13.82 -0.19
N MET A 493 -12.34 13.15 0.71
CA MET A 493 -12.90 12.54 1.91
C MET A 493 -13.60 13.59 2.80
N VAL A 494 -12.95 14.72 3.10
CA VAL A 494 -13.55 15.80 3.89
C VAL A 494 -14.75 16.42 3.17
N ARG A 495 -14.62 16.68 1.86
CA ARG A 495 -15.70 17.19 1.03
C ARG A 495 -16.92 16.28 1.08
N THR A 496 -16.73 14.97 0.94
CA THR A 496 -17.82 13.99 1.00
C THR A 496 -18.48 13.96 2.38
N ALA A 497 -17.72 14.07 3.47
CA ALA A 497 -18.29 14.19 4.82
C ALA A 497 -19.27 15.38 4.93
N VAL A 498 -18.88 16.55 4.42
CA VAL A 498 -19.72 17.77 4.43
C VAL A 498 -20.93 17.64 3.51
N PHE A 499 -20.74 17.11 2.30
CA PHE A 499 -21.83 16.88 1.36
C PHE A 499 -22.85 15.88 1.90
N ARG A 500 -22.41 14.80 2.56
CA ARG A 500 -23.33 13.83 3.20
C ARG A 500 -24.23 14.48 4.23
N VAL A 501 -23.73 15.42 5.04
CA VAL A 501 -24.58 16.17 5.99
C VAL A 501 -25.64 17.00 5.26
N ALA A 502 -25.24 17.73 4.22
CA ALA A 502 -26.17 18.55 3.43
C ALA A 502 -27.22 17.69 2.69
N GLN A 503 -26.80 16.58 2.09
CA GLN A 503 -27.66 15.62 1.41
C GLN A 503 -28.66 14.98 2.38
N SER A 504 -28.22 14.58 3.58
CA SER A 504 -29.10 14.08 4.64
C SER A 504 -30.15 15.12 5.04
N LYS A 505 -29.76 16.38 5.23
CA LYS A 505 -30.72 17.46 5.56
C LYS A 505 -31.82 17.65 4.51
N ILE A 506 -31.51 17.43 3.24
CA ILE A 506 -32.47 17.56 2.15
C ILE A 506 -33.37 16.34 2.07
N LEU A 507 -32.81 15.14 2.24
CA LEU A 507 -33.58 13.90 2.14
C LEU A 507 -34.51 13.73 3.34
N ASP A 508 -33.98 13.82 4.56
CA ASP A 508 -34.69 13.81 5.83
C ASP A 508 -33.76 14.35 6.95
N PRO A 509 -34.05 15.55 7.52
CA PRO A 509 -33.24 16.15 8.57
C PRO A 509 -33.04 15.29 9.83
N GLU A 510 -33.92 14.33 10.09
CA GLU A 510 -33.84 13.42 11.24
C GLU A 510 -32.87 12.24 11.01
N LEU A 511 -32.31 12.10 9.81
CA LEU A 511 -31.31 11.07 9.52
C LEU A 511 -30.03 11.31 10.34
N LYS A 512 -29.46 10.20 10.84
CA LYS A 512 -28.12 10.20 11.42
C LYS A 512 -27.07 10.13 10.31
N VAL A 513 -25.95 10.80 10.50
CA VAL A 513 -24.80 10.77 9.58
C VAL A 513 -23.65 10.02 10.22
N PHE A 514 -23.22 8.93 9.59
CA PHE A 514 -22.12 8.09 10.07
C PHE A 514 -20.90 8.26 9.17
N LEU A 515 -19.89 9.01 9.64
CA LEU A 515 -18.65 9.22 8.88
C LEU A 515 -17.77 7.95 8.83
N CYS A 516 -17.93 7.02 9.76
CA CYS A 516 -17.30 5.70 9.69
C CYS A 516 -17.75 4.84 8.50
N LEU A 517 -18.80 5.25 7.77
CA LEU A 517 -19.25 4.61 6.52
C LEU A 517 -18.73 5.32 5.26
N LEU A 518 -17.74 6.22 5.39
CA LEU A 518 -17.01 6.76 4.24
C LEU A 518 -16.07 5.69 3.68
N GLY A 519 -15.81 5.74 2.37
CA GLY A 519 -14.97 4.75 1.71
C GLY A 519 -15.65 3.42 1.38
N ASP A 520 -14.83 2.37 1.28
CA ASP A 520 -15.21 1.04 0.80
C ASP A 520 -14.94 -0.09 1.81
N ASP A 521 -14.59 0.22 3.06
CA ASP A 521 -14.37 -0.77 4.14
C ASP A 521 -15.48 -1.82 4.29
N VAL A 522 -16.75 -1.45 4.06
CA VAL A 522 -17.88 -2.40 4.08
C VAL A 522 -17.73 -3.54 3.06
N LEU A 523 -17.04 -3.29 1.96
CA LEU A 523 -16.72 -4.26 0.92
C LEU A 523 -15.52 -5.13 1.35
N GLU A 524 -14.49 -4.54 1.98
CA GLU A 524 -13.38 -5.29 2.58
C GLU A 524 -13.87 -6.27 3.66
N ILE A 525 -14.83 -5.87 4.50
CA ILE A 525 -15.47 -6.75 5.51
C ILE A 525 -16.12 -7.97 4.83
N LEU A 526 -16.82 -7.76 3.71
CA LEU A 526 -17.42 -8.86 2.94
C LEU A 526 -16.34 -9.79 2.36
N PHE A 527 -15.24 -9.25 1.84
CA PHE A 527 -14.11 -10.03 1.34
C PHE A 527 -13.47 -10.86 2.47
N GLY A 528 -13.26 -10.27 3.64
CA GLY A 528 -12.74 -10.93 4.83
C GLY A 528 -13.61 -12.12 5.26
N ARG A 529 -14.92 -11.91 5.42
CA ARG A 529 -15.88 -12.98 5.76
C ARG A 529 -15.86 -14.11 4.72
N THR A 530 -15.79 -13.76 3.45
CA THR A 530 -15.75 -14.72 2.33
C THR A 530 -14.51 -15.62 2.36
N ARG A 531 -13.35 -15.05 2.67
CA ARG A 531 -12.11 -15.83 2.87
C ARG A 531 -12.22 -16.75 4.09
N MET A 532 -12.82 -16.27 5.19
CA MET A 532 -13.00 -17.04 6.42
C MET A 532 -13.92 -18.25 6.25
N ILE A 533 -15.03 -18.11 5.50
CA ILE A 533 -15.94 -19.22 5.17
C ILE A 533 -15.19 -20.36 4.43
N GLY A 534 -14.13 -20.03 3.69
CA GLY A 534 -13.28 -21.01 3.03
C GLY A 534 -12.46 -21.91 3.94
N GLY A 535 -12.35 -21.59 5.23
CA GLY A 535 -11.50 -22.30 6.19
C GLY A 535 -10.06 -22.46 5.70
N HIS A 536 -9.65 -23.70 5.42
CA HIS A 536 -8.30 -24.01 4.93
C HIS A 536 -8.04 -23.64 3.45
N LYS A 537 -9.06 -23.15 2.71
CA LYS A 537 -8.94 -22.66 1.34
C LYS A 537 -9.47 -21.22 1.24
N PRO A 538 -8.71 -20.23 1.74
CA PRO A 538 -9.15 -18.83 1.75
C PRO A 538 -9.28 -18.24 0.34
N ASN A 539 -8.43 -18.68 -0.61
CA ASN A 539 -8.53 -18.28 -2.02
C ASN A 539 -9.68 -18.99 -2.72
N VAL A 540 -10.25 -18.33 -3.73
CA VAL A 540 -11.44 -18.76 -4.46
C VAL A 540 -11.27 -18.54 -5.95
N ASP A 541 -11.85 -19.42 -6.76
CA ASP A 541 -12.19 -19.06 -8.13
C ASP A 541 -13.49 -18.22 -8.15
N VAL A 542 -13.78 -17.60 -9.29
CA VAL A 542 -14.96 -16.73 -9.49
C VAL A 542 -16.28 -17.40 -9.13
N GLY A 543 -16.45 -18.69 -9.41
CA GLY A 543 -17.70 -19.40 -9.13
C GLY A 543 -17.85 -19.78 -7.65
N GLU A 544 -16.74 -20.12 -6.99
CA GLU A 544 -16.70 -20.32 -5.55
C GLU A 544 -16.92 -19.00 -4.78
N LEU A 545 -16.37 -17.89 -5.29
CA LEU A 545 -16.53 -16.56 -4.70
C LEU A 545 -18.01 -16.22 -4.51
N THR A 546 -18.81 -16.36 -5.57
CA THR A 546 -20.25 -16.09 -5.53
C THR A 546 -20.98 -16.90 -4.46
N LYS A 547 -20.72 -18.21 -4.39
CA LYS A 547 -21.35 -19.08 -3.39
C LYS A 547 -21.00 -18.67 -1.97
N ARG A 548 -19.75 -18.24 -1.74
CA ARG A 548 -19.32 -17.75 -0.43
C ARG A 548 -19.87 -16.37 -0.12
N PHE A 549 -20.06 -15.50 -1.11
CA PHE A 549 -20.78 -14.22 -0.95
C PHE A 549 -22.21 -14.47 -0.51
N GLU A 550 -22.93 -15.39 -1.16
CA GLU A 550 -24.29 -15.74 -0.75
C GLU A 550 -24.32 -16.24 0.70
N SER A 551 -23.39 -17.12 1.10
CA SER A 551 -23.27 -17.59 2.49
C SER A 551 -22.99 -16.45 3.46
N ALA A 552 -22.06 -15.55 3.13
CA ALA A 552 -21.74 -14.38 3.94
C ALA A 552 -22.93 -13.43 4.10
N LEU A 553 -23.70 -13.19 3.04
CA LEU A 553 -24.88 -12.32 3.04
C LEU A 553 -26.07 -12.93 3.80
N ARG A 554 -26.22 -14.27 3.75
CA ARG A 554 -27.20 -14.99 4.58
C ARG A 554 -26.85 -14.83 6.06
N LEU A 555 -25.58 -15.04 6.43
CA LEU A 555 -25.10 -14.80 7.80
C LEU A 555 -25.31 -13.36 8.24
N ASP A 556 -25.03 -12.39 7.37
CA ASP A 556 -25.25 -10.97 7.68
C ASP A 556 -26.73 -10.68 7.97
N THR A 557 -27.64 -11.27 7.20
CA THR A 557 -29.09 -11.15 7.42
C THR A 557 -29.51 -11.75 8.78
N ILE A 558 -28.97 -12.93 9.13
CA ILE A 558 -29.28 -13.59 10.41
C ILE A 558 -28.70 -12.80 11.59
N PHE A 559 -27.47 -12.30 11.49
CA PHE A 559 -26.85 -11.51 12.54
C PHE A 559 -27.46 -10.12 12.70
N GLN A 560 -28.05 -9.54 11.64
CA GLN A 560 -28.89 -8.35 11.79
C GLN A 560 -30.14 -8.64 12.64
N LYS A 561 -30.77 -9.81 12.47
CA LYS A 561 -31.94 -10.24 13.24
C LYS A 561 -31.59 -10.67 14.68
N TYR A 562 -30.45 -11.34 14.85
CA TYR A 562 -29.94 -11.80 16.15
C TYR A 562 -28.52 -11.28 16.41
N PRO A 563 -28.34 -9.98 16.72
CA PRO A 563 -27.00 -9.38 16.88
C PRO A 563 -26.14 -10.01 17.98
N HIS A 564 -26.76 -10.68 18.95
CA HIS A 564 -26.08 -11.34 20.06
C HIS A 564 -25.52 -12.73 19.70
N TRP A 565 -25.88 -13.31 18.54
CA TRP A 565 -25.33 -14.59 18.07
C TRP A 565 -23.98 -14.47 17.40
N GLU A 566 -23.68 -13.29 16.86
CA GLU A 566 -22.39 -13.05 16.21
C GLU A 566 -21.31 -13.03 17.31
N GLN A 567 -20.54 -14.13 17.43
CA GLN A 567 -19.36 -14.16 18.28
C GLN A 567 -18.31 -13.25 17.65
N ARG A 568 -18.30 -12.01 18.13
CA ARG A 568 -17.33 -11.02 17.74
C ARG A 568 -15.92 -11.55 18.05
N PRO A 569 -14.98 -11.56 17.08
CA PRO A 569 -13.58 -11.83 17.37
C PRO A 569 -13.13 -11.20 18.69
N ARG A 570 -12.30 -11.89 19.50
CA ARG A 570 -11.75 -11.32 20.76
C ARG A 570 -11.04 -9.96 20.56
N ARG A 571 -10.72 -9.60 19.30
CA ARG A 571 -10.24 -8.29 18.80
C ARG A 571 -11.32 -7.19 18.66
N LEU A 572 -12.55 -7.40 19.16
CA LEU A 572 -13.70 -6.47 18.97
C LEU A 572 -14.35 -6.01 20.28
N LYS A 573 -13.79 -6.39 21.44
CA LYS A 573 -14.12 -5.70 22.68
C LYS A 573 -13.30 -4.41 22.65
N LEU A 574 -13.92 -3.22 22.65
CA LEU A 574 -13.26 -1.90 22.66
C LEU A 574 -12.48 -1.67 23.97
N GLU A 575 -11.58 -2.59 24.31
CA GLU A 575 -10.76 -2.59 25.52
C GLU A 575 -9.31 -2.16 25.19
N ARG A 576 -8.92 -2.09 23.90
CA ARG A 576 -7.55 -1.80 23.46
C ARG A 576 -7.53 -0.79 22.29
N ALA A 577 -6.43 -0.04 22.18
CA ALA A 577 -6.20 0.89 21.06
C ALA A 577 -6.23 0.24 19.66
N ARG A 578 -6.15 -1.10 19.57
CA ARG A 578 -6.20 -1.85 18.31
C ARG A 578 -7.62 -2.09 17.77
N ASP A 579 -8.64 -1.79 18.55
CA ASP A 579 -10.03 -2.12 18.22
C ASP A 579 -10.73 -0.98 17.44
N VAL A 580 -10.01 0.14 17.23
CA VAL A 580 -10.46 1.34 16.52
C VAL A 580 -10.78 1.07 15.03
N ASP A 581 -10.11 0.10 14.42
CA ASP A 581 -10.31 -0.28 13.00
C ASP A 581 -11.66 -0.96 12.72
N HIS A 582 -12.48 -1.21 13.74
CA HIS A 582 -13.75 -1.92 13.59
C HIS A 582 -14.96 -1.14 14.16
N LEU A 583 -14.84 0.19 14.25
CA LEU A 583 -15.94 1.06 14.64
C LEU A 583 -17.07 1.00 13.59
N SER A 584 -18.27 0.65 14.04
CA SER A 584 -19.48 0.55 13.22
C SER A 584 -20.53 1.56 13.72
N PRO A 585 -21.59 1.89 12.95
CA PRO A 585 -22.60 2.88 13.33
C PRO A 585 -23.14 2.77 14.76
N ARG A 586 -23.36 1.54 15.24
CA ARG A 586 -23.83 1.24 16.62
C ARG A 586 -22.85 1.58 17.75
N ASN A 587 -21.59 1.81 17.44
CA ASN A 587 -20.58 2.18 18.44
C ASN A 587 -20.63 3.67 18.79
N TRP A 588 -21.21 4.48 17.91
CA TRP A 588 -21.26 5.93 18.06
C TRP A 588 -22.37 6.34 19.02
N ILE A 589 -21.99 7.10 20.05
CA ILE A 589 -22.90 7.57 21.10
C ILE A 589 -23.13 9.08 21.07
N GLY A 590 -22.33 9.83 20.31
CA GLY A 590 -22.51 11.26 20.09
C GLY A 590 -23.80 11.59 19.33
N ASP A 591 -24.21 12.87 19.34
CA ASP A 591 -25.34 13.34 18.54
C ASP A 591 -24.97 13.38 17.06
N LEU A 592 -25.51 12.43 16.29
CA LEU A 592 -25.24 12.28 14.87
C LEU A 592 -26.37 12.76 13.96
N VAL A 593 -27.41 13.41 14.50
CA VAL A 593 -28.60 13.82 13.71
C VAL A 593 -28.25 15.00 12.81
N ALA A 594 -28.57 14.90 11.51
CA ALA A 594 -28.19 15.87 10.50
C ALA A 594 -28.71 17.28 10.80
N LYS A 595 -29.96 17.43 11.27
CA LYS A 595 -30.55 18.73 11.61
C LYS A 595 -29.77 19.52 12.67
N ASN A 596 -29.12 18.82 13.61
CA ASN A 596 -28.41 19.42 14.73
C ASN A 596 -27.02 19.95 14.33
N CYS A 597 -26.50 19.53 13.16
CA CYS A 597 -25.22 19.99 12.65
C CYS A 597 -25.36 21.26 11.80
N ASN A 598 -24.91 22.41 12.30
CA ASN A 598 -24.85 23.64 11.50
C ASN A 598 -23.52 23.74 10.74
N LEU A 599 -23.55 23.36 9.45
CA LEU A 599 -22.36 23.34 8.58
C LEU A 599 -21.63 24.69 8.53
N GLN A 600 -22.34 25.82 8.47
CA GLN A 600 -21.69 27.15 8.41
C GLN A 600 -20.90 27.45 9.67
N VAL A 601 -21.48 27.13 10.83
CA VAL A 601 -20.83 27.35 12.13
C VAL A 601 -19.63 26.40 12.28
N CYS A 602 -19.80 25.12 11.96
CA CYS A 602 -18.72 24.13 12.01
C CYS A 602 -17.56 24.51 11.06
N TRP A 603 -17.89 25.01 9.87
CA TRP A 603 -16.89 25.43 8.89
C TRP A 603 -16.10 26.65 9.37
N THR A 604 -16.81 27.69 9.80
CA THR A 604 -16.20 28.93 10.31
C THR A 604 -15.30 28.63 11.52
N GLU A 605 -15.77 27.80 12.45
CA GLU A 605 -15.00 27.40 13.62
C GLU A 605 -13.79 26.53 13.26
N GLY A 606 -13.93 25.59 12.33
CA GLY A 606 -12.82 24.77 11.84
C GLY A 606 -11.72 25.60 11.17
N VAL A 607 -12.10 26.58 10.33
CA VAL A 607 -11.17 27.56 9.73
C VAL A 607 -10.47 28.37 10.82
N ARG A 608 -11.23 28.91 11.78
CA ARG A 608 -10.67 29.69 12.91
C ARG A 608 -9.66 28.88 13.71
N GLN A 609 -9.94 27.62 14.00
CA GLN A 609 -9.02 26.72 14.70
C GLN A 609 -7.77 26.40 13.86
N ALA A 610 -7.90 26.26 12.54
CA ALA A 610 -6.75 26.05 11.65
C ALA A 610 -5.85 27.29 11.60
N GLU A 611 -6.42 28.48 11.41
CA GLU A 611 -5.68 29.75 11.41
C GLU A 611 -4.98 29.98 12.76
N GLN A 612 -5.65 29.66 13.87
CA GLN A 612 -5.06 29.71 15.20
C GLN A 612 -3.86 28.76 15.32
N ALA A 613 -4.00 27.49 14.93
CA ALA A 613 -2.91 26.52 14.99
C ALA A 613 -1.71 26.92 14.10
N ILE A 614 -1.95 27.50 12.92
CA ILE A 614 -0.90 28.01 12.03
C ILE A 614 -0.18 29.21 12.67
N SER A 615 -0.94 30.15 13.25
CA SER A 615 -0.40 31.33 13.93
C SER A 615 0.47 30.98 15.13
N GLN A 616 0.06 30.01 15.95
CA GLN A 616 0.80 29.52 17.11
C GLN A 616 2.13 28.85 16.72
N ASN A 617 2.22 28.32 15.50
CA ASN A 617 3.41 27.64 14.98
C ASN A 617 4.26 28.51 14.03
N GLY A 618 4.10 29.85 14.07
CA GLY A 618 5.02 30.82 13.47
C GLY A 618 4.77 31.16 12.00
N GLN A 619 3.64 30.72 11.44
CA GLN A 619 3.15 31.04 10.11
C GLN A 619 1.90 31.93 10.20
N SER A 620 1.54 32.62 9.13
CA SER A 620 0.28 33.36 9.06
C SER A 620 -0.31 33.15 7.67
N ILE A 621 -1.60 32.81 7.64
CA ILE A 621 -2.36 32.59 6.43
C ILE A 621 -3.75 33.17 6.63
N SER A 622 -4.33 33.76 5.58
CA SER A 622 -5.70 34.24 5.56
C SER A 622 -6.45 33.44 4.50
N PHE A 623 -7.24 32.45 4.89
CA PHE A 623 -7.97 31.62 3.93
C PHE A 623 -9.07 32.42 3.22
N GLY A 624 -9.63 33.43 3.89
CA GLY A 624 -10.59 34.36 3.30
C GLY A 624 -10.04 35.08 2.07
N GLU A 625 -8.78 35.50 2.11
CA GLU A 625 -8.10 36.14 0.98
C GLU A 625 -7.75 35.15 -0.13
N ILE A 626 -7.23 33.97 0.23
CA ILE A 626 -6.82 32.95 -0.75
C ILE A 626 -8.01 32.47 -1.58
N PHE A 627 -9.13 32.14 -0.94
CA PHE A 627 -10.32 31.63 -1.62
C PHE A 627 -11.18 32.74 -2.24
N SER A 628 -10.76 34.00 -2.15
CA SER A 628 -11.40 35.09 -2.92
C SER A 628 -11.00 35.07 -4.40
N GLU A 629 -9.90 34.41 -4.74
CA GLU A 629 -9.46 34.26 -6.13
C GLU A 629 -10.37 33.26 -6.89
N PRO A 630 -10.78 33.60 -8.13
CA PRO A 630 -11.62 32.71 -8.92
C PRO A 630 -10.87 31.42 -9.25
N PHE A 631 -11.59 30.30 -9.25
CA PHE A 631 -11.03 28.96 -9.51
C PHE A 631 -9.99 28.48 -8.49
N VAL A 632 -10.01 29.02 -7.27
CA VAL A 632 -9.20 28.55 -6.14
C VAL A 632 -10.11 27.98 -5.06
N ASP A 633 -9.86 26.74 -4.67
CA ASP A 633 -10.63 26.02 -3.65
C ASP A 633 -9.74 24.96 -2.97
N LEU A 634 -10.24 24.27 -1.95
CA LEU A 634 -9.49 23.22 -1.23
C LEU A 634 -9.07 22.04 -2.12
N MET A 635 -9.75 21.80 -3.23
CA MET A 635 -9.39 20.74 -4.18
C MET A 635 -8.32 21.21 -5.18
N ARG A 636 -8.20 22.51 -5.44
CA ARG A 636 -7.19 23.13 -6.33
C ARG A 636 -6.64 24.43 -5.70
N PRO A 637 -5.85 24.33 -4.61
CA PRO A 637 -5.50 25.48 -3.80
C PRO A 637 -4.58 26.49 -4.50
N LYS A 638 -3.87 26.09 -5.56
CA LYS A 638 -3.02 26.99 -6.38
C LYS A 638 -3.72 27.54 -7.62
N GLY A 639 -5.01 27.24 -7.78
CA GLY A 639 -5.73 27.43 -9.04
C GLY A 639 -5.22 26.52 -10.16
N GLY A 640 -5.93 26.52 -11.30
CA GLY A 640 -5.59 25.71 -12.45
C GLY A 640 -5.99 24.24 -12.31
N LYS A 641 -5.08 23.32 -12.64
CA LYS A 641 -5.33 21.88 -12.69
C LYS A 641 -5.54 21.26 -11.29
N TYR A 642 -6.44 20.28 -11.21
CA TYR A 642 -6.71 19.49 -10.01
C TYR A 642 -5.53 18.54 -9.70
N PRO A 643 -4.97 18.57 -8.48
CA PRO A 643 -3.88 17.67 -8.07
C PRO A 643 -4.22 16.17 -8.21
N GLY A 644 -5.48 15.78 -7.99
CA GLY A 644 -5.91 14.38 -7.98
C GLY A 644 -5.78 13.63 -9.31
N ILE A 645 -5.66 14.37 -10.41
CA ILE A 645 -5.49 13.83 -11.77
C ILE A 645 -4.13 14.22 -12.38
N SER A 646 -3.17 14.60 -11.53
CA SER A 646 -1.81 14.87 -11.96
C SER A 646 -1.16 13.64 -12.62
N ALA A 647 -0.40 13.87 -13.70
CA ALA A 647 0.43 12.85 -14.33
C ALA A 647 1.71 12.52 -13.54
N GLU A 648 1.99 13.24 -12.45
CA GLU A 648 3.15 12.94 -11.60
C GLU A 648 3.03 11.59 -10.89
N VAL A 649 4.18 11.02 -10.53
CA VAL A 649 4.26 9.76 -9.80
C VAL A 649 3.80 9.91 -8.34
N ASP A 650 2.81 9.13 -7.93
CA ASP A 650 2.38 9.07 -6.53
C ASP A 650 3.36 8.25 -5.67
N CYS A 651 4.28 8.94 -5.00
CA CYS A 651 5.26 8.27 -4.12
C CYS A 651 4.65 7.64 -2.86
N SER A 652 3.37 7.90 -2.54
CA SER A 652 2.67 7.19 -1.45
C SER A 652 2.31 5.74 -1.81
N LEU A 653 2.35 5.36 -3.09
CA LEU A 653 2.01 4.01 -3.57
C LEU A 653 3.21 3.04 -3.65
N GLY A 654 4.46 3.50 -3.49
CA GLY A 654 5.68 2.64 -3.44
C GLY A 654 6.39 2.43 -4.80
N GLU A 655 7.43 1.58 -4.84
CA GLU A 655 8.29 1.34 -6.02
C GLU A 655 7.60 0.49 -7.13
N SER A 656 6.48 0.96 -7.69
CA SER A 656 6.03 0.61 -9.06
C SER A 656 4.67 1.29 -9.37
N PRO A 657 4.62 2.62 -9.55
CA PRO A 657 3.45 3.25 -10.12
C PRO A 657 3.39 2.89 -11.62
N SER A 658 2.25 2.37 -12.06
CA SER A 658 1.96 2.29 -13.49
C SER A 658 1.57 3.69 -13.94
N GLU A 659 2.28 4.26 -14.91
CA GLU A 659 1.88 5.52 -15.53
C GLU A 659 0.52 5.34 -16.21
N VAL A 660 -0.44 6.20 -15.90
CA VAL A 660 -1.75 6.20 -16.55
C VAL A 660 -1.66 7.13 -17.75
N GLU A 661 -1.63 6.57 -18.96
CA GLU A 661 -1.58 7.36 -20.20
C GLU A 661 -2.87 8.18 -20.40
N GLY A 662 -2.73 9.43 -20.84
CA GLY A 662 -3.85 10.28 -21.26
C GLY A 662 -4.50 11.16 -20.18
N LEU A 663 -3.83 11.37 -19.03
CA LEU A 663 -4.32 12.24 -17.95
C LEU A 663 -4.34 13.75 -18.31
N ASP A 664 -3.47 14.18 -19.23
CA ASP A 664 -3.21 15.62 -19.49
C ASP A 664 -4.42 16.40 -20.03
N ASP A 665 -5.42 15.72 -20.61
CA ASP A 665 -6.59 16.30 -21.30
C ASP A 665 -7.95 16.07 -20.59
N ILE A 666 -7.96 15.46 -19.40
CA ILE A 666 -9.20 15.08 -18.71
C ILE A 666 -10.09 16.28 -18.38
N GLU A 667 -9.51 17.40 -17.92
CA GLU A 667 -10.27 18.59 -17.50
C GLU A 667 -10.98 19.34 -18.63
N ASN A 668 -10.41 19.32 -19.85
CA ASN A 668 -10.84 20.21 -20.92
C ASN A 668 -11.69 19.52 -22.00
N ASN A 669 -11.51 18.21 -22.22
CA ASN A 669 -12.05 17.54 -23.42
C ASN A 669 -12.67 16.16 -23.17
N PHE A 670 -12.70 15.68 -21.92
CA PHE A 670 -13.06 14.28 -21.68
C PHE A 670 -14.50 14.12 -21.17
N THR A 671 -15.36 13.59 -22.04
CA THR A 671 -16.73 13.19 -21.69
C THR A 671 -16.78 11.70 -21.35
N ILE A 672 -17.57 11.34 -20.34
CA ILE A 672 -17.89 9.94 -20.02
C ILE A 672 -18.37 9.23 -21.30
N PRO A 673 -17.91 8.01 -21.60
CA PRO A 673 -18.42 7.25 -22.74
C PRO A 673 -19.95 7.17 -22.69
N PHE A 674 -20.63 7.61 -23.75
CA PHE A 674 -22.08 7.51 -23.82
C PHE A 674 -22.52 6.04 -23.76
N TYR A 675 -23.42 5.75 -22.83
CA TYR A 675 -24.04 4.44 -22.67
C TYR A 675 -25.55 4.63 -22.51
N ASP A 676 -26.32 3.81 -23.21
CA ASP A 676 -27.77 3.77 -23.11
C ASP A 676 -28.19 2.41 -22.55
N GLY A 677 -28.47 2.40 -21.24
CA GLY A 677 -28.87 1.19 -20.52
C GLY A 677 -30.17 0.58 -20.99
N TYR A 678 -31.12 1.38 -21.51
CA TYR A 678 -32.38 0.83 -22.02
C TYR A 678 -32.15 0.08 -23.35
N THR A 679 -31.43 0.72 -24.27
CA THR A 679 -31.09 0.09 -25.56
C THR A 679 -30.20 -1.15 -25.34
N ALA A 680 -29.24 -1.08 -24.41
CA ALA A 680 -28.40 -2.22 -24.06
C ALA A 680 -29.20 -3.37 -23.45
N LEU A 681 -30.13 -3.09 -22.52
CA LEU A 681 -31.00 -4.11 -21.92
C LEU A 681 -31.86 -4.81 -22.99
N VAL A 682 -32.49 -4.05 -23.89
CA VAL A 682 -33.29 -4.61 -24.98
C VAL A 682 -32.44 -5.51 -25.89
N ALA A 683 -31.21 -5.10 -26.20
CA ALA A 683 -30.30 -5.92 -27.00
C ALA A 683 -29.87 -7.22 -26.27
N GLU A 684 -29.59 -7.14 -24.97
CA GLU A 684 -29.26 -8.29 -24.12
C GLU A 684 -30.45 -9.27 -24.01
N GLU A 685 -31.67 -8.77 -23.85
CA GLU A 685 -32.90 -9.57 -23.80
C GLU A 685 -33.21 -10.25 -25.15
N GLN A 686 -32.97 -9.56 -26.27
CA GLN A 686 -33.12 -10.14 -27.61
C GLN A 686 -32.08 -11.22 -27.90
N ALA A 687 -30.86 -11.07 -27.39
CA ALA A 687 -29.81 -12.06 -27.51
C ALA A 687 -30.06 -13.30 -26.62
N ALA A 688 -30.81 -13.14 -25.52
CA ALA A 688 -31.25 -14.23 -24.67
C ALA A 688 -32.39 -15.02 -25.35
N SER A 689 -32.05 -16.03 -26.16
CA SER A 689 -33.04 -16.99 -26.70
C SER A 689 -33.90 -17.60 -25.59
N ALA A 690 -35.15 -17.99 -25.93
CA ALA A 690 -36.12 -18.57 -25.01
C ALA A 690 -35.49 -19.64 -24.11
N ARG A 691 -35.65 -19.49 -22.78
CA ARG A 691 -35.02 -20.29 -21.72
C ARG A 691 -35.35 -21.79 -21.87
N VAL A 692 -34.58 -22.52 -22.66
CA VAL A 692 -34.44 -23.97 -22.53
C VAL A 692 -33.38 -24.19 -21.48
N THR A 693 -33.70 -24.90 -20.39
CA THR A 693 -32.72 -25.25 -19.36
C THR A 693 -31.57 -26.02 -20.02
N PRO A 694 -30.37 -25.43 -20.12
CA PRO A 694 -29.28 -26.02 -20.87
C PRO A 694 -28.81 -27.29 -20.15
N SER A 695 -28.54 -28.35 -20.93
CA SER A 695 -28.02 -29.60 -20.35
C SER A 695 -26.64 -29.34 -19.73
N ILE A 696 -26.45 -29.77 -18.48
CA ILE A 696 -25.14 -29.79 -17.80
C ILE A 696 -24.20 -30.87 -18.36
N TRP A 697 -24.75 -31.77 -19.20
CA TRP A 697 -24.06 -32.86 -19.87
C TRP A 697 -23.88 -32.54 -21.35
N MET A 698 -22.71 -32.85 -21.89
CA MET A 698 -22.39 -32.76 -23.31
C MET A 698 -22.17 -34.17 -23.86
N GLU A 699 -22.73 -34.46 -25.03
CA GLU A 699 -22.52 -35.72 -25.73
C GLU A 699 -21.20 -35.67 -26.52
N LEU A 700 -20.30 -36.59 -26.22
CA LEU A 700 -19.02 -36.76 -26.91
C LEU A 700 -19.14 -37.89 -27.94
N GLU A 701 -18.21 -37.94 -28.89
CA GLU A 701 -18.15 -39.00 -29.91
C GLU A 701 -18.26 -40.41 -29.28
N GLY A 702 -19.21 -41.20 -29.75
CA GLY A 702 -19.51 -42.55 -29.22
C GLY A 702 -20.53 -42.60 -28.08
N GLU A 703 -21.53 -41.70 -28.05
CA GLU A 703 -22.65 -41.67 -27.08
C GLU A 703 -22.24 -41.49 -25.59
N LYS A 704 -21.00 -41.09 -25.32
CA LYS A 704 -20.52 -40.87 -23.95
C LYS A 704 -20.90 -39.48 -23.47
N LYS A 705 -21.68 -39.40 -22.39
CA LYS A 705 -22.04 -38.14 -21.72
C LYS A 705 -20.97 -37.73 -20.73
N ALA A 706 -20.45 -36.53 -20.87
CA ALA A 706 -19.51 -35.95 -19.92
C ALA A 706 -20.06 -34.63 -19.36
N HIS A 707 -19.84 -34.40 -18.06
CA HIS A 707 -20.29 -33.17 -17.43
C HIS A 707 -19.46 -32.00 -17.97
N LYS A 708 -20.11 -30.90 -18.33
CA LYS A 708 -19.46 -29.70 -18.90
C LYS A 708 -18.29 -29.20 -18.06
N LYS A 709 -18.46 -29.09 -16.74
CA LYS A 709 -17.35 -28.79 -15.80
C LYS A 709 -16.11 -29.69 -15.96
N THR A 710 -16.30 -30.99 -16.21
CA THR A 710 -15.20 -31.94 -16.43
C THR A 710 -14.49 -31.67 -17.75
N ILE A 711 -15.25 -31.37 -18.81
CA ILE A 711 -14.71 -31.03 -20.13
C ILE A 711 -13.87 -29.74 -20.03
N LEU A 712 -14.42 -28.68 -19.43
CA LEU A 712 -13.69 -27.42 -19.23
C LEU A 712 -12.39 -27.66 -18.47
N ARG A 713 -12.42 -28.45 -17.40
CA ARG A 713 -11.22 -28.82 -16.66
C ARG A 713 -10.19 -29.52 -17.55
N LEU A 714 -10.58 -30.49 -18.37
CA LEU A 714 -9.65 -31.25 -19.22
C LEU A 714 -8.97 -30.37 -20.29
N PHE A 715 -9.68 -29.39 -20.85
CA PHE A 715 -9.11 -28.48 -21.85
C PHE A 715 -8.22 -27.38 -21.24
N MET A 716 -8.40 -27.08 -19.95
CA MET A 716 -7.73 -25.96 -19.26
C MET A 716 -6.70 -26.39 -18.22
N ASP A 717 -6.59 -27.68 -17.88
CA ASP A 717 -5.66 -28.17 -16.86
C ASP A 717 -4.19 -27.98 -17.33
N PRO A 718 -3.41 -27.11 -16.68
CA PRO A 718 -2.03 -26.86 -17.07
C PRO A 718 -1.09 -28.01 -16.70
N SER A 719 -1.54 -29.02 -15.94
CA SER A 719 -0.72 -30.20 -15.65
C SER A 719 -0.44 -31.09 -16.87
N PHE A 720 -1.04 -30.77 -18.02
CA PHE A 720 -0.65 -31.31 -19.32
C PHE A 720 0.40 -30.43 -20.07
N ASP A 721 0.67 -29.20 -19.62
CA ASP A 721 1.45 -28.18 -20.38
C ASP A 721 2.42 -27.27 -19.56
N ILE A 722 2.68 -27.43 -18.25
CA ILE A 722 3.44 -26.42 -17.47
C ILE A 722 4.67 -26.88 -16.66
N ASP A 723 5.74 -26.08 -16.84
CA ASP A 723 6.90 -25.77 -15.98
C ASP A 723 6.47 -25.13 -14.63
N TYR A 724 6.79 -25.83 -13.55
CA TYR A 724 6.24 -25.79 -12.18
C TYR A 724 6.68 -24.60 -11.30
N LYS A 725 7.18 -23.50 -11.87
CA LYS A 725 7.84 -22.43 -11.09
C LYS A 725 6.96 -21.29 -10.55
N LYS A 726 5.64 -21.28 -10.82
CA LYS A 726 4.78 -20.11 -10.48
C LYS A 726 3.43 -20.42 -9.79
N SER A 727 3.12 -21.66 -9.41
CA SER A 727 1.79 -21.99 -8.86
C SER A 727 1.78 -22.09 -7.32
N THR A 728 0.78 -21.51 -6.67
CA THR A 728 0.54 -21.50 -5.21
C THR A 728 -0.45 -22.58 -4.72
N ASP A 729 -0.79 -23.56 -5.57
CA ASP A 729 -1.87 -24.53 -5.35
C ASP A 729 -1.62 -25.52 -4.19
N ARG A 730 -2.64 -25.68 -3.33
CA ARG A 730 -2.69 -26.63 -2.20
C ARG A 730 -2.74 -28.09 -2.64
N LEU A 731 -3.36 -28.41 -3.79
CA LEU A 731 -3.51 -29.80 -4.25
C LEU A 731 -2.18 -30.39 -4.77
N LEU A 732 -1.24 -29.55 -5.21
CA LEU A 732 0.11 -29.95 -5.60
C LEU A 732 1.03 -30.19 -4.38
N ARG A 733 0.77 -29.54 -3.24
CA ARG A 733 1.51 -29.76 -1.97
C ARG A 733 1.25 -31.13 -1.34
N VAL A 734 0.02 -31.65 -1.52
CA VAL A 734 -0.36 -33.02 -1.09
C VAL A 734 0.41 -34.09 -1.89
N ARG A 735 1.07 -33.71 -2.99
CA ARG A 735 1.93 -34.58 -3.82
C ARG A 735 3.44 -34.33 -3.62
N TYR A 736 3.84 -33.72 -2.50
CA TYR A 736 5.25 -33.49 -2.07
C TYR A 736 6.10 -32.53 -2.92
N TYR A 737 5.51 -31.52 -3.55
CA TYR A 737 6.28 -30.42 -4.15
C TYR A 737 6.25 -29.18 -3.25
N SER A 738 7.43 -28.60 -2.96
CA SER A 738 7.61 -27.36 -2.17
C SER A 738 7.61 -26.11 -3.06
N ILE A 739 7.14 -24.98 -2.51
CA ILE A 739 7.24 -23.65 -3.13
C ILE A 739 8.29 -22.84 -2.36
N GLY A 740 9.17 -22.15 -3.11
CA GLY A 740 10.14 -21.19 -2.56
C GLY A 740 11.51 -21.83 -2.37
N GLY A 741 12.44 -21.53 -3.27
CA GLY A 741 13.85 -21.74 -2.98
C GLY A 741 14.26 -20.89 -1.78
N ASP A 742 14.99 -21.50 -0.85
CA ASP A 742 15.59 -20.80 0.26
C ASP A 742 16.57 -19.74 -0.26
N HIS A 743 16.22 -18.47 -0.08
CA HIS A 743 17.21 -17.40 0.03
C HIS A 743 17.43 -17.13 1.50
N SER A 744 18.39 -17.84 2.10
CA SER A 744 19.05 -17.41 3.32
C SER A 744 20.13 -16.40 2.95
N SER A 745 19.77 -15.14 2.83
CA SER A 745 20.72 -14.04 3.00
C SER A 745 20.30 -13.25 4.23
N LEU A 746 20.87 -13.66 5.37
CA LEU A 746 21.06 -12.80 6.53
C LEU A 746 21.77 -11.51 6.07
N PRO A 747 21.36 -10.33 6.53
CA PRO A 747 22.32 -9.29 6.82
C PRO A 747 22.83 -9.53 8.24
N ASP A 748 24.06 -10.00 8.35
CA ASP A 748 24.93 -9.58 9.45
C ASP A 748 25.07 -8.07 9.36
N VAL A 749 24.60 -7.36 10.39
CA VAL A 749 25.38 -6.31 11.04
C VAL A 749 24.91 -6.28 12.50
N GLU A 750 25.75 -6.81 13.39
CA GLU A 750 25.78 -6.42 14.79
C GLU A 750 25.88 -4.88 14.85
N LEU A 751 24.87 -4.22 15.39
CA LEU A 751 25.07 -2.91 15.98
C LEU A 751 25.91 -3.15 17.24
N ALA A 752 27.23 -3.03 17.07
CA ALA A 752 28.14 -2.88 18.19
C ALA A 752 27.57 -1.80 19.12
N ALA A 753 27.41 -2.15 20.39
CA ALA A 753 27.21 -1.18 21.45
C ALA A 753 28.40 -0.21 21.39
N PHE A 754 28.15 1.03 20.96
CA PHE A 754 29.15 2.08 21.10
C PHE A 754 29.44 2.26 22.59
N ASP A 755 30.73 2.25 22.92
CA ASP A 755 31.20 2.49 24.27
C ASP A 755 30.71 3.86 24.76
N ALA A 756 30.21 3.92 26.00
CA ALA A 756 29.51 5.09 26.58
C ALA A 756 30.42 6.31 26.83
N SER A 757 31.64 6.30 26.31
CA SER A 757 32.70 7.28 26.56
C SER A 757 33.01 8.20 25.37
N SER A 758 32.49 7.92 24.17
CA SER A 758 32.74 8.71 22.95
C SER A 758 31.64 9.75 22.69
N SER A 759 32.01 10.99 22.35
CA SER A 759 31.06 12.02 21.90
C SER A 759 30.43 11.59 20.57
N LEU A 760 29.10 11.58 20.49
CA LEU A 760 28.35 11.12 19.32
C LEU A 760 27.80 12.29 18.49
N PHE A 761 27.80 12.12 17.17
CA PHE A 761 27.16 13.01 16.21
C PHE A 761 25.77 12.48 15.87
N HIS A 762 24.73 13.30 16.04
CA HIS A 762 23.33 12.88 15.93
C HIS A 762 22.61 13.61 14.79
N LEU A 763 21.45 13.09 14.38
CA LEU A 763 20.49 13.88 13.61
C LEU A 763 20.11 15.15 14.41
N GLY A 764 20.08 16.30 13.75
CA GLY A 764 19.87 17.61 14.37
C GLY A 764 21.14 18.32 14.86
N SER A 765 22.29 17.65 14.95
CA SER A 765 23.58 18.29 15.30
C SER A 765 24.01 19.30 14.24
N LEU A 766 24.66 20.39 14.66
CA LEU A 766 25.24 21.39 13.74
C LEU A 766 26.61 20.95 13.24
N TYR A 767 26.90 21.22 11.97
CA TYR A 767 28.22 21.00 11.38
C TYR A 767 28.52 22.07 10.33
N ALA A 768 29.80 22.33 10.09
CA ALA A 768 30.29 23.21 9.05
C ALA A 768 30.88 22.41 7.88
N THR A 769 30.75 22.93 6.67
CA THR A 769 31.40 22.40 5.46
C THR A 769 31.60 23.51 4.42
N LEU A 770 32.29 23.19 3.33
CA LEU A 770 32.50 24.10 2.20
C LEU A 770 31.56 23.74 1.05
N ILE A 771 30.91 24.76 0.50
CA ILE A 771 29.95 24.61 -0.60
C ILE A 771 30.39 25.51 -1.76
N CYS A 772 30.32 24.97 -2.98
CA CYS A 772 30.55 25.77 -4.18
C CYS A 772 29.22 26.27 -4.77
N THR A 773 29.09 27.58 -4.92
CA THR A 773 27.95 28.23 -5.57
C THR A 773 28.35 28.78 -6.95
N ASP A 774 27.43 28.65 -7.92
CA ASP A 774 27.55 29.19 -9.27
C ASP A 774 28.83 28.79 -10.04
N LYS A 775 29.44 27.66 -9.66
CA LYS A 775 30.71 27.14 -10.22
C LYS A 775 31.86 28.16 -10.19
N ALA A 776 31.84 29.12 -9.25
CA ALA A 776 32.85 30.18 -9.20
C ALA A 776 33.33 30.49 -7.78
N LYS A 777 32.46 30.36 -6.77
CA LYS A 777 32.76 30.75 -5.39
C LYS A 777 32.68 29.55 -4.47
N VAL A 778 33.65 29.41 -3.56
CA VAL A 778 33.60 28.43 -2.45
C VAL A 778 33.35 29.21 -1.16
N SER A 779 32.34 28.79 -0.40
CA SER A 779 31.91 29.44 0.84
C SER A 779 31.71 28.42 1.96
N ILE A 780 32.04 28.81 3.19
CA ILE A 780 31.70 28.02 4.39
C ILE A 780 30.19 28.12 4.66
N ALA A 781 29.57 26.99 4.96
CA ALA A 781 28.17 26.87 5.33
C ALA A 781 28.04 26.14 6.66
N ILE A 782 27.14 26.61 7.53
CA ILE A 782 26.73 25.91 8.74
C ILE A 782 25.42 25.20 8.45
N LEU A 783 25.36 23.89 8.71
CA LEU A 783 24.23 23.04 8.42
C LEU A 783 23.73 22.34 9.67
N GLN A 784 22.43 22.11 9.72
CA GLN A 784 21.81 21.18 10.67
C GLN A 784 21.70 19.80 10.03
N CYS A 785 22.19 18.76 10.70
CA CYS A 785 22.15 17.38 10.25
C CYS A 785 20.71 16.84 10.11
N THR A 786 20.39 16.26 8.95
CA THR A 786 19.09 15.66 8.63
C THR A 786 19.17 14.17 8.26
N ALA A 787 20.33 13.70 7.81
CA ALA A 787 20.60 12.28 7.56
C ALA A 787 22.09 11.96 7.67
N ILE A 788 22.41 10.74 8.12
CA ILE A 788 23.77 10.19 8.15
C ILE A 788 23.75 8.85 7.41
N LYS A 789 24.72 8.60 6.53
CA LYS A 789 24.88 7.34 5.78
C LYS A 789 26.30 6.79 5.95
N ASN A 790 26.44 5.48 5.95
CA ASN A 790 27.70 4.76 5.80
C ASN A 790 27.54 3.74 4.67
N GLY A 791 28.06 4.05 3.47
CA GLY A 791 27.80 3.25 2.27
C GLY A 791 26.30 3.20 1.90
N ALA A 792 25.70 2.02 1.87
CA ALA A 792 24.28 1.82 1.57
C ALA A 792 23.36 1.92 2.82
N GLN A 793 23.95 1.98 4.02
CA GLN A 793 23.22 1.96 5.29
C GLN A 793 22.99 3.39 5.79
N SER A 794 21.77 3.70 6.23
CA SER A 794 21.44 4.95 6.91
C SER A 794 21.54 4.76 8.42
N LEU A 795 22.10 5.74 9.12
CA LEU A 795 22.37 5.70 10.55
C LEU A 795 21.68 6.88 11.26
N ASP A 796 21.31 6.69 12.53
CA ASP A 796 20.73 7.71 13.43
C ASP A 796 21.82 8.52 14.16
N ARG A 797 22.99 7.92 14.35
CA ARG A 797 24.16 8.50 15.01
C ARG A 797 25.46 7.94 14.42
N ALA A 798 26.55 8.69 14.56
CA ALA A 798 27.90 8.25 14.22
C ALA A 798 28.92 8.80 15.23
N PRO A 799 30.07 8.14 15.46
CA PRO A 799 31.13 8.69 16.29
C PRO A 799 31.63 10.02 15.72
N LEU A 800 31.69 11.06 16.56
CA LEU A 800 32.01 12.43 16.13
C LEU A 800 33.40 12.53 15.47
N ASP A 801 34.36 11.78 16.01
CA ASP A 801 35.74 11.67 15.55
C ASP A 801 35.86 10.92 14.23
N GLU A 802 35.02 9.92 13.97
CA GLU A 802 35.03 9.14 12.73
C GLU A 802 34.40 9.88 11.54
N VAL A 803 33.35 10.69 11.78
CA VAL A 803 32.66 11.44 10.72
C VAL A 803 33.63 12.32 9.94
N SER A 804 34.60 12.92 10.63
CA SER A 804 35.52 13.95 10.11
C SER A 804 36.85 13.40 9.57
N LEU A 805 37.02 12.06 9.52
CA LEU A 805 38.29 11.46 9.10
C LEU A 805 38.56 11.70 7.59
N PRO A 806 39.84 11.84 7.17
CA PRO A 806 40.19 11.97 5.75
C PRO A 806 39.64 10.83 4.86
N ASN A 807 39.58 9.62 5.43
CA ASN A 807 39.03 8.42 4.79
C ASN A 807 37.66 8.01 5.35
N SER A 808 36.91 8.96 5.93
CA SER A 808 35.57 8.74 6.46
C SER A 808 34.69 8.03 5.42
N SER A 809 33.98 6.98 5.84
CA SER A 809 32.99 6.28 5.02
C SER A 809 31.60 6.90 5.11
N TYR A 810 31.47 7.97 5.89
CA TYR A 810 30.21 8.62 6.19
C TYR A 810 29.85 9.69 5.16
N GLU A 811 28.56 9.81 4.86
CA GLU A 811 27.96 10.91 4.11
C GLU A 811 26.89 11.55 5.00
N VAL A 812 27.01 12.85 5.22
CA VAL A 812 26.12 13.63 6.09
C VAL A 812 25.30 14.57 5.24
N SER A 813 23.98 14.59 5.45
CA SER A 813 23.07 15.53 4.78
C SER A 813 22.53 16.54 5.77
N GLY A 814 22.34 17.79 5.36
CA GLY A 814 21.81 18.83 6.24
C GLY A 814 21.15 20.01 5.54
N GLN A 815 20.50 20.87 6.32
CA GLN A 815 19.92 22.13 5.86
C GLN A 815 20.80 23.31 6.32
N ILE A 816 21.16 24.21 5.41
CA ILE A 816 22.05 25.35 5.69
C ILE A 816 21.31 26.42 6.52
N LEU A 817 21.89 26.89 7.61
CA LEU A 817 21.38 28.00 8.42
C LEU A 817 21.60 29.35 7.71
N SER A 818 20.58 30.20 7.69
CA SER A 818 20.69 31.59 7.23
C SER A 818 21.20 32.48 8.37
N LEU A 819 22.46 32.95 8.26
CA LEU A 819 23.11 33.74 9.30
C LEU A 819 23.19 35.22 8.91
N ARG A 820 22.89 36.09 9.87
CA ARG A 820 22.94 37.56 9.75
C ARG A 820 24.03 38.13 10.65
N PRO A 821 24.80 39.13 10.19
CA PRO A 821 25.83 39.75 11.02
C PRO A 821 25.21 40.71 12.04
N HIS A 822 25.77 40.72 13.25
CA HIS A 822 25.46 41.68 14.31
C HIS A 822 26.77 42.11 15.00
N PHE A 823 26.91 43.41 15.24
CA PHE A 823 28.11 43.98 15.83
C PHE A 823 27.80 44.39 17.26
N GLN A 824 28.56 43.81 18.20
CA GLN A 824 28.41 44.09 19.62
C GLN A 824 29.50 45.06 20.07
N ASP A 825 29.09 46.19 20.64
CA ASP A 825 29.98 47.19 21.23
C ASP A 825 30.50 46.71 22.60
N LEU A 826 31.78 46.36 22.67
CA LEU A 826 32.47 45.97 23.91
C LEU A 826 33.03 47.22 24.61
N SER A 827 32.17 47.92 25.36
CA SER A 827 32.51 49.01 26.30
C SER A 827 33.13 50.30 25.71
N ASN A 828 33.00 51.41 26.47
CA ASN A 828 33.29 52.81 26.11
C ASN A 828 34.77 53.17 25.80
N THR A 829 35.57 52.26 25.27
CA THR A 829 36.93 52.55 24.79
C THR A 829 37.05 52.10 23.35
N SER A 830 37.39 53.04 22.47
CA SER A 830 37.45 52.92 21.00
C SER A 830 38.48 51.92 20.48
N ALA A 831 38.31 50.63 20.75
CA ALA A 831 39.05 49.55 20.10
C ALA A 831 38.40 48.18 20.35
N ALA A 832 37.79 47.62 19.28
CA ALA A 832 37.25 46.26 19.09
C ALA A 832 35.72 46.09 19.21
N GLN A 833 35.03 46.32 18.08
CA GLN A 833 33.70 45.74 17.84
C GLN A 833 33.85 44.24 17.61
N SER A 834 33.04 43.41 18.28
CA SER A 834 33.00 41.97 18.02
C SER A 834 31.85 41.64 17.07
N LEU A 835 32.16 40.92 15.98
CA LEU A 835 31.19 40.46 14.99
C LEU A 835 30.62 39.10 15.39
N LEU A 836 29.29 39.01 15.42
CA LEU A 836 28.52 37.82 15.71
C LEU A 836 27.65 37.45 14.50
N TRP A 837 27.61 36.16 14.16
CA TRP A 837 26.72 35.59 13.16
C TRP A 837 25.52 34.93 13.84
N ILE A 838 24.34 35.47 13.57
CA ILE A 838 23.10 35.11 14.26
C ILE A 838 22.18 34.41 13.29
N TRP A 839 21.66 33.25 13.68
CA TRP A 839 20.68 32.52 12.87
C TRP A 839 19.34 33.25 12.86
N ASP A 840 18.79 33.51 11.67
CA ASP A 840 17.50 34.21 11.52
C ASP A 840 16.28 33.29 11.72
N SER A 841 16.49 32.07 12.22
CA SER A 841 15.48 31.00 12.35
C SER A 841 15.02 30.35 11.03
N PHE A 842 15.70 30.63 9.90
CA PHE A 842 15.37 30.02 8.59
C PHE A 842 16.55 29.26 7.97
N TYR A 843 16.23 28.37 7.03
CA TYR A 843 17.22 27.65 6.21
C TYR A 843 17.35 28.27 4.82
N VAL A 844 18.56 28.19 4.26
CA VAL A 844 18.90 28.70 2.92
C VAL A 844 18.43 27.71 1.85
N ALA A 845 17.81 28.23 0.78
CA ALA A 845 17.45 27.45 -0.39
C ALA A 845 18.39 27.75 -1.57
N LEU A 846 19.00 26.71 -2.15
CA LEU A 846 19.90 26.79 -3.30
C LEU A 846 19.29 26.09 -4.52
N ASN A 847 19.53 26.60 -5.73
CA ASN A 847 19.08 25.95 -6.96
C ASN A 847 19.92 24.71 -7.31
N GLY A 848 19.31 23.70 -7.93
CA GLY A 848 20.05 22.58 -8.55
C GLY A 848 20.83 23.02 -9.79
N ILE A 849 21.92 22.31 -10.13
CA ILE A 849 22.69 22.57 -11.36
C ILE A 849 21.91 22.02 -12.58
N SER A 850 21.02 22.81 -13.20
CA SER A 850 20.38 22.42 -14.47
C SER A 850 20.16 23.57 -15.45
N LYS A 851 20.19 23.21 -16.74
CA LYS A 851 20.17 24.04 -17.94
C LYS A 851 18.74 24.46 -18.30
N SER A 852 18.15 25.45 -17.65
CA SER A 852 17.02 26.24 -18.21
C SER A 852 16.68 27.41 -17.30
N ARG A 853 16.66 28.64 -17.85
CA ARG A 853 16.24 29.87 -17.15
C ARG A 853 14.75 30.12 -17.39
N THR A 854 13.86 29.30 -16.86
CA THR A 854 12.42 29.63 -16.84
C THR A 854 11.68 28.76 -15.82
N SER A 855 11.56 29.26 -14.59
CA SER A 855 10.37 29.18 -13.73
C SER A 855 10.73 29.58 -12.29
N GLN A 856 10.07 30.62 -11.78
CA GLN A 856 10.04 30.92 -10.34
C GLN A 856 9.04 29.94 -9.69
N THR A 857 9.50 28.86 -9.05
CA THR A 857 8.61 27.84 -8.45
C THR A 857 9.11 27.38 -7.10
N VAL A 858 8.28 27.48 -6.03
CA VAL A 858 8.26 26.86 -4.66
C VAL A 858 9.50 26.10 -4.15
N SER A 859 9.86 26.26 -2.87
CA SER A 859 10.99 25.52 -2.27
C SER A 859 10.70 24.01 -2.23
N THR A 860 11.43 23.23 -3.04
CA THR A 860 11.36 21.76 -3.03
C THR A 860 12.44 21.17 -2.13
N PHE A 861 12.23 19.96 -1.62
CA PHE A 861 13.20 19.22 -0.78
C PHE A 861 14.65 19.25 -1.33
N ARG A 862 14.82 19.07 -2.65
CA ARG A 862 16.12 19.10 -3.35
C ARG A 862 16.89 20.42 -3.24
N ASN A 863 16.20 21.51 -2.89
CA ASN A 863 16.79 22.85 -2.77
C ASN A 863 17.20 23.19 -1.34
N LEU A 864 16.82 22.36 -0.35
CA LEU A 864 17.02 22.62 1.08
C LEU A 864 17.90 21.57 1.77
N SER A 865 17.97 20.34 1.26
CA SER A 865 18.82 19.28 1.82
C SER A 865 20.07 19.07 0.97
N PHE A 866 21.24 19.16 1.61
CA PHE A 866 22.54 19.09 0.95
C PHE A 866 23.35 17.94 1.52
N ALA A 867 23.73 16.99 0.67
CA ALA A 867 24.54 15.84 1.06
C ALA A 867 26.03 16.12 0.83
N VAL A 868 26.85 15.75 1.82
CA VAL A 868 28.26 16.10 1.88
C VAL A 868 29.06 14.92 2.42
N HIS A 869 30.23 14.67 1.85
CA HIS A 869 31.11 13.59 2.29
C HIS A 869 31.76 13.94 3.65
N GLY A 870 31.82 12.99 4.58
CA GLY A 870 32.31 13.22 5.95
C GLY A 870 33.73 13.77 6.02
N SER A 871 34.59 13.41 5.07
CA SER A 871 35.97 13.92 4.98
C SER A 871 36.09 15.45 4.82
N ILE A 872 35.01 16.16 4.51
CA ILE A 872 34.95 17.64 4.41
C ILE A 872 33.93 18.24 5.39
N VAL A 873 33.58 17.52 6.45
CA VAL A 873 32.67 17.94 7.51
C VAL A 873 33.45 18.31 8.76
N HIS A 874 33.05 19.39 9.42
CA HIS A 874 33.52 19.79 10.74
C HIS A 874 32.33 19.89 11.70
N PRO A 875 32.11 18.90 12.59
CA PRO A 875 31.06 18.95 13.59
C PRO A 875 31.28 20.12 14.57
N LEU A 876 30.22 20.87 14.88
CA LEU A 876 30.29 22.01 15.79
C LEU A 876 30.08 21.55 17.24
N LEU A 877 31.03 21.87 18.11
CA LEU A 877 30.97 21.56 19.54
C LEU A 877 30.14 22.60 20.32
N VAL A 878 29.65 22.23 21.51
CA VAL A 878 28.82 23.09 22.38
C VAL A 878 29.51 24.43 22.73
N ASN A 879 30.84 24.48 22.71
CA ASN A 879 31.61 25.69 23.01
C ASN A 879 31.82 26.60 21.78
N GLU A 880 31.52 26.12 20.57
CA GLU A 880 31.73 26.82 19.31
C GLU A 880 30.47 27.56 18.82
N VAL A 881 29.29 27.13 19.28
CA VAL A 881 27.99 27.75 18.98
C VAL A 881 27.24 28.02 20.28
N ILE A 882 26.82 29.28 20.48
CA ILE A 882 26.16 29.71 21.71
C ILE A 882 24.67 29.91 21.43
N SER A 883 23.80 29.45 22.33
CA SER A 883 22.38 29.81 22.32
C SER A 883 22.18 31.11 23.07
N ALA A 884 21.56 32.12 22.43
CA ALA A 884 21.27 33.42 23.04
C ALA A 884 19.79 33.80 22.89
N PRO A 885 19.20 34.56 23.83
CA PRO A 885 17.84 35.06 23.70
C PRO A 885 17.72 36.01 22.49
N SER A 886 16.69 35.83 21.68
CA SER A 886 16.46 36.70 20.51
C SER A 886 16.18 38.15 20.89
N SER A 887 15.71 38.41 22.13
CA SER A 887 15.51 39.75 22.68
C SER A 887 16.80 40.53 22.91
N SER A 888 17.96 39.86 22.93
CA SER A 888 19.27 40.52 23.04
C SER A 888 19.70 41.21 21.74
N PHE A 889 18.94 41.05 20.66
CA PHE A 889 19.29 41.54 19.34
C PHE A 889 18.19 42.42 18.72
N PRO A 890 18.53 43.38 17.85
CA PRO A 890 17.56 44.24 17.21
C PRO A 890 16.62 43.47 16.27
N SER A 891 15.38 43.94 16.18
CA SER A 891 14.32 43.33 15.35
C SER A 891 14.65 43.25 13.85
N SER A 892 15.64 44.02 13.37
CA SER A 892 16.14 44.00 11.99
C SER A 892 16.76 42.66 11.59
N ILE A 893 17.18 41.82 12.53
CA ILE A 893 17.71 40.47 12.26
C ILE A 893 16.57 39.50 11.87
N GLY A 894 15.35 39.75 12.35
CA GLY A 894 14.15 38.99 11.99
C GLY A 894 14.03 37.61 12.65
N CYS A 895 14.68 37.37 13.80
CA CYS A 895 14.54 36.12 14.56
C CYS A 895 13.07 35.84 14.92
N LYS A 896 12.57 34.65 14.59
CA LYS A 896 11.19 34.22 14.91
C LYS A 896 11.08 33.32 16.15
N LEU A 897 12.21 32.87 16.69
CA LEU A 897 12.30 32.04 17.87
C LEU A 897 12.67 32.89 19.09
N ASP A 898 12.35 32.42 20.30
CA ASP A 898 12.70 33.12 21.55
C ASP A 898 14.20 33.05 21.86
N SER A 899 14.87 32.03 21.33
CA SER A 899 16.31 31.81 21.38
C SER A 899 16.85 31.50 19.98
N THR A 900 18.11 31.84 19.73
CA THR A 900 18.78 31.64 18.43
C THR A 900 20.22 31.19 18.60
N TRP A 901 20.79 30.61 17.55
CA TRP A 901 22.21 30.25 17.48
C TRP A 901 23.06 31.45 17.11
N VAL A 902 24.16 31.59 17.85
CA VAL A 902 25.17 32.64 17.66
C VAL A 902 26.54 31.98 17.48
N VAL A 903 27.21 32.35 16.39
CA VAL A 903 28.58 31.93 16.09
C VAL A 903 29.47 33.16 16.06
N LYS A 904 30.57 33.14 16.80
CA LYS A 904 31.56 34.23 16.80
C LYS A 904 32.35 34.22 15.49
N GLU A 905 32.69 35.39 14.97
CA GLU A 905 33.53 35.52 13.77
C GLU A 905 34.86 34.76 13.89
N GLU A 906 35.53 34.87 15.05
CA GLU A 906 36.80 34.18 15.31
C GLU A 906 36.69 32.65 15.13
N THR A 907 35.58 32.07 15.60
CA THR A 907 35.29 30.64 15.47
C THR A 907 34.99 30.28 14.01
N LEU A 908 34.17 31.08 13.33
CA LEU A 908 33.79 30.83 11.93
C LEU A 908 35.01 30.88 11.01
N ALA A 909 35.88 31.88 11.18
CA ALA A 909 37.12 32.04 10.43
C ALA A 909 38.12 30.90 10.71
N HIS A 910 38.23 30.45 11.97
CA HIS A 910 39.09 29.32 12.33
C HIS A 910 38.63 28.00 11.66
N ILE A 911 37.32 27.74 11.67
CA ILE A 911 36.75 26.55 11.01
C ILE A 911 36.95 26.63 9.49
N GLU A 912 36.76 27.81 8.89
CA GLU A 912 37.00 28.04 7.46
C GLU A 912 38.46 27.74 7.08
N GLU A 913 39.45 28.23 7.84
CA GLU A 913 40.87 27.97 7.59
C GLU A 913 41.20 26.46 7.67
N LYS A 914 40.62 25.76 8.65
CA LYS A 914 40.79 24.32 8.82
C LYS A 914 40.24 23.55 7.61
N LEU A 915 39.03 23.87 7.16
CA LEU A 915 38.41 23.24 6.00
C LEU A 915 39.15 23.59 4.69
N HIS A 916 39.64 24.83 4.54
CA HIS A 916 40.48 25.24 3.42
C HIS A 916 41.77 24.40 3.32
N THR A 917 42.34 24.02 4.47
CA THR A 917 43.52 23.13 4.51
C THR A 917 43.18 21.71 4.03
N VAL A 918 42.01 21.19 4.40
CA VAL A 918 41.53 19.85 3.97
C VAL A 918 41.36 19.79 2.45
N VAL A 919 40.79 20.82 1.83
CA VAL A 919 40.55 20.85 0.37
C VAL A 919 41.76 21.27 -0.46
N ARG A 920 42.95 21.40 0.14
CA ARG A 920 44.22 21.44 -0.61
C ARG A 920 44.53 20.09 -1.25
N ASP A 921 44.01 19.00 -0.69
CA ASP A 921 44.07 17.67 -1.29
C ASP A 921 43.09 17.56 -2.48
N ASP A 922 43.59 17.06 -3.61
CA ASP A 922 42.83 16.97 -4.87
C ASP A 922 41.61 16.03 -4.75
N ILE A 923 41.68 15.01 -3.89
CA ILE A 923 40.58 14.05 -3.70
C ILE A 923 39.47 14.71 -2.88
N ALA A 924 39.81 15.37 -1.77
CA ALA A 924 38.86 16.12 -0.95
C ALA A 924 38.23 17.29 -1.72
N ARG A 925 39.03 18.03 -2.51
CA ARG A 925 38.54 19.13 -3.34
C ARG A 925 37.50 18.68 -4.37
N ASN A 926 37.71 17.55 -5.03
CA ASN A 926 36.76 17.01 -6.01
C ASN A 926 35.47 16.46 -5.37
N ARG A 927 35.40 16.35 -4.04
CA ARG A 927 34.18 15.98 -3.29
C ARG A 927 33.33 17.18 -2.85
N LEU A 928 33.78 18.41 -3.11
CA LEU A 928 33.02 19.61 -2.76
C LEU A 928 31.65 19.61 -3.46
N PRO A 929 30.54 19.77 -2.71
CA PRO A 929 29.22 19.86 -3.31
C PRO A 929 29.08 21.17 -4.08
N VAL A 930 28.55 21.09 -5.30
CA VAL A 930 28.33 22.23 -6.19
C VAL A 930 26.83 22.44 -6.35
N PHE A 931 26.36 23.67 -6.12
CA PHE A 931 24.97 24.08 -6.30
C PHE A 931 24.88 25.33 -7.19
N GLY A 932 23.68 25.63 -7.68
CA GLY A 932 23.37 26.85 -8.41
C GLY A 932 23.25 28.06 -7.48
N SER A 933 22.68 29.14 -8.01
CA SER A 933 22.57 30.41 -7.30
C SER A 933 21.70 30.29 -6.05
N VAL A 934 21.99 31.14 -5.06
CA VAL A 934 21.15 31.29 -3.87
C VAL A 934 19.79 31.82 -4.30
N ARG A 935 18.74 31.13 -3.87
CA ARG A 935 17.38 31.44 -4.29
C ARG A 935 16.65 32.30 -3.26
N GLU A 936 16.76 31.91 -1.99
CA GLU A 936 16.11 32.56 -0.87
C GLU A 936 17.08 32.60 0.33
N ARG A 937 16.94 33.63 1.18
CA ARG A 937 17.72 33.87 2.41
C ARG A 937 19.19 34.29 2.19
N VAL A 938 19.94 34.41 3.28
CA VAL A 938 21.29 35.01 3.27
C VAL A 938 22.36 33.93 3.23
N PHE A 939 23.02 33.85 2.08
CA PHE A 939 24.23 33.08 1.82
C PHE A 939 24.89 33.65 0.55
N PRO A 940 26.23 33.71 0.43
CA PRO A 940 27.24 33.45 1.45
C PRO A 940 27.20 34.47 2.60
N TYR A 941 27.87 34.17 3.71
CA TYR A 941 27.90 35.05 4.88
C TYR A 941 28.79 36.26 4.62
N THR A 942 28.21 37.47 4.63
CA THR A 942 28.92 38.74 4.38
C THR A 942 28.51 39.84 5.36
N ALA A 943 29.47 40.63 5.84
CA ALA A 943 29.26 41.78 6.71
C ALA A 943 30.10 42.98 6.25
N ILE A 944 29.56 44.20 6.36
CA ILE A 944 30.27 45.44 6.00
C ILE A 944 29.98 46.48 7.08
N ILE A 945 31.03 47.03 7.70
CA ILE A 945 30.96 48.18 8.62
C ILE A 945 32.17 49.09 8.39
N ASP A 946 31.92 50.40 8.29
CA ASP A 946 32.94 51.47 8.26
C ASP A 946 34.11 51.22 7.29
N GLY A 947 33.83 50.56 6.16
CA GLY A 947 34.82 50.23 5.13
C GLY A 947 35.56 48.89 5.31
N ALA A 948 35.41 48.23 6.46
CA ALA A 948 35.85 46.85 6.67
C ALA A 948 34.78 45.87 6.15
N SER A 949 35.22 44.86 5.39
CA SER A 949 34.34 43.84 4.80
C SER A 949 34.80 42.45 5.19
N TRP A 950 33.87 41.68 5.77
CA TRP A 950 34.01 40.25 6.04
C TRP A 950 33.22 39.49 4.99
N VAL A 951 33.90 38.62 4.24
CA VAL A 951 33.29 37.84 3.16
C VAL A 951 33.77 36.41 3.27
N HIS A 952 32.90 35.51 3.72
CA HIS A 952 33.15 34.07 3.76
C HIS A 952 32.88 33.43 2.40
N SER A 953 33.56 33.94 1.37
CA SER A 953 33.57 33.37 0.02
C SER A 953 34.93 33.62 -0.63
N THR A 954 35.53 32.59 -1.20
CA THR A 954 36.80 32.69 -1.91
C THR A 954 36.72 32.15 -3.33
N ASN A 955 37.49 32.78 -4.22
CA ASN A 955 37.77 32.30 -5.57
C ASN A 955 39.14 31.60 -5.67
N SER A 956 39.92 31.57 -4.58
CA SER A 956 41.27 31.02 -4.58
C SER A 956 41.32 29.50 -4.62
N ILE A 957 40.22 28.83 -4.23
CA ILE A 957 40.10 27.38 -4.29
C ILE A 957 39.55 27.02 -5.68
N PRO A 958 40.29 26.23 -6.48
CA PRO A 958 39.81 25.78 -7.79
C PRO A 958 38.52 24.98 -7.62
N VAL A 959 37.46 25.40 -8.32
CA VAL A 959 36.18 24.72 -8.35
C VAL A 959 36.39 23.28 -8.88
N PRO A 960 35.68 22.26 -8.34
CA PRO A 960 35.78 20.90 -8.86
C PRO A 960 35.62 20.89 -10.37
N THR A 961 36.63 20.42 -11.10
CA THR A 961 36.56 20.27 -12.54
C THR A 961 35.46 19.26 -12.84
N SER A 962 34.32 19.76 -13.32
CA SER A 962 33.26 18.95 -13.91
C SER A 962 33.89 17.90 -14.82
N SER A 963 33.50 16.62 -14.65
CA SER A 963 33.93 15.50 -15.50
C SER A 963 33.64 15.72 -17.00
N THR A 964 32.99 16.82 -17.36
CA THR A 964 32.68 17.25 -18.72
C THR A 964 33.78 18.08 -19.39
N VAL A 965 34.86 18.49 -18.71
CA VAL A 965 35.94 19.26 -19.37
C VAL A 965 36.63 18.37 -20.40
N PRO A 966 36.67 18.75 -21.69
CA PRO A 966 37.36 18.00 -22.72
C PRO A 966 38.86 17.92 -22.42
N GLN A 967 39.43 16.72 -22.50
CA GLN A 967 40.88 16.50 -22.41
C GLN A 967 41.40 16.00 -23.77
N PRO A 968 42.64 16.36 -24.17
CA PRO A 968 43.20 15.90 -25.44
C PRO A 968 43.47 14.40 -25.38
N CYS A 969 42.96 13.67 -26.37
CA CYS A 969 43.24 12.25 -26.55
C CYS A 969 44.75 12.03 -26.70
N TYR A 970 45.29 11.02 -26.02
CA TYR A 970 46.71 10.71 -26.06
C TYR A 970 47.19 10.25 -27.46
N ILE A 971 46.30 9.63 -28.23
CA ILE A 971 46.56 9.07 -29.55
C ILE A 971 46.39 10.15 -30.65
N CYS A 972 45.22 10.76 -30.77
CA CYS A 972 44.91 11.69 -31.87
C CYS A 972 44.85 13.19 -31.48
N ARG A 973 45.14 13.54 -30.21
CA ARG A 973 45.10 14.92 -29.67
C ARG A 973 43.75 15.65 -29.75
N ARG A 974 42.70 15.02 -30.27
CA ARG A 974 41.34 15.57 -30.28
C ARG A 974 40.84 15.78 -28.84
N GLN A 975 40.17 16.90 -28.60
CA GLN A 975 39.57 17.20 -27.30
C GLN A 975 38.31 16.36 -27.09
N VAL A 976 38.28 15.54 -26.04
CA VAL A 976 37.19 14.59 -25.77
C VAL A 976 36.65 14.74 -24.34
N SER A 977 35.34 14.91 -24.22
CA SER A 977 34.63 15.03 -22.95
C SER A 977 34.72 13.72 -22.16
N GLY A 978 34.79 13.78 -20.82
CA GLY A 978 34.86 12.60 -19.95
C GLY A 978 33.90 11.48 -20.35
N PRO A 979 32.58 11.72 -20.40
CA PRO A 979 31.59 10.72 -20.79
C PRO A 979 31.84 9.99 -22.11
N ASP A 980 32.63 10.57 -23.04
CA ASP A 980 32.85 10.05 -24.39
C ASP A 980 34.25 9.45 -24.59
N ARG A 981 35.15 9.53 -23.59
CA ARG A 981 36.55 9.08 -23.73
C ARG A 981 36.66 7.57 -23.95
N GLN A 982 35.88 6.78 -23.23
CA GLN A 982 35.89 5.31 -23.41
C GLN A 982 35.39 4.94 -24.81
N ASN A 983 34.40 5.66 -25.32
CA ASN A 983 33.88 5.44 -26.67
C ASN A 983 34.90 5.83 -27.75
N HIS A 984 35.52 7.00 -27.59
CA HIS A 984 36.54 7.51 -28.49
C HIS A 984 37.80 6.62 -28.50
N MET A 985 38.32 6.24 -27.33
CA MET A 985 39.49 5.36 -27.23
C MET A 985 39.19 3.94 -27.70
N GLY A 986 37.93 3.47 -27.54
CA GLY A 986 37.47 2.20 -28.09
C GLY A 986 37.68 2.09 -29.59
N LYS A 987 37.46 3.17 -30.35
CA LYS A 987 37.76 3.22 -31.79
C LYS A 987 39.24 2.98 -32.08
N HIS A 988 40.12 3.73 -31.41
CA HIS A 988 41.58 3.58 -31.55
C HIS A 988 42.06 2.16 -31.28
N ILE A 989 41.57 1.55 -30.19
CA ILE A 989 41.94 0.18 -29.82
C ILE A 989 41.38 -0.81 -30.85
N LEU A 990 40.16 -0.62 -31.35
CA LEU A 990 39.55 -1.51 -32.32
C LEU A 990 40.24 -1.45 -33.69
N CYS A 991 40.60 -0.25 -34.18
CA CYS A 991 41.37 -0.07 -35.40
C CYS A 991 42.74 -0.77 -35.30
N ALA A 992 43.42 -0.64 -34.16
CA ALA A 992 44.68 -1.33 -33.90
C ALA A 992 44.50 -2.87 -33.87
N LEU A 993 43.44 -3.37 -33.22
CA LEU A 993 43.12 -4.81 -33.17
C LEU A 993 42.80 -5.41 -34.55
N ARG A 994 42.33 -4.60 -35.50
CA ARG A 994 42.00 -5.00 -36.87
C ARG A 994 43.07 -4.63 -37.90
N GLN A 995 44.20 -4.07 -37.46
CA GLN A 995 45.30 -3.63 -38.31
C GLN A 995 44.88 -2.61 -39.40
N MET A 996 43.91 -1.75 -39.09
CA MET A 996 43.45 -0.71 -40.01
C MET A 996 44.16 0.61 -39.76
N LYS A 997 44.44 1.36 -40.83
CA LYS A 997 44.99 2.72 -40.74
C LYS A 997 43.89 3.70 -40.38
N GLU A 998 44.06 4.42 -39.29
CA GLU A 998 43.16 5.51 -38.92
C GLU A 998 43.52 6.80 -39.68
N GLY A 999 42.53 7.50 -40.23
CA GLY A 999 42.73 8.79 -40.88
C GLY A 999 43.01 9.90 -39.85
N GLY A 1000 44.08 10.68 -40.07
CA GLY A 1000 44.47 11.85 -39.28
C GLY A 1000 45.90 11.79 -38.72
N ASP A 1001 46.44 12.94 -38.28
CA ASP A 1001 47.75 13.03 -37.62
C ASP A 1001 47.70 12.39 -36.22
N MET A 1002 48.18 11.14 -36.11
CA MET A 1002 48.29 10.42 -34.84
C MET A 1002 49.57 10.84 -34.11
N ALA A 1003 49.44 11.35 -32.90
CA ALA A 1003 50.55 11.78 -32.06
C ALA A 1003 51.23 10.64 -31.28
N ALA A 1004 50.56 9.50 -31.11
CA ALA A 1004 51.09 8.30 -30.47
C ALA A 1004 50.36 7.05 -30.99
N SER A 1005 50.97 5.87 -30.87
CA SER A 1005 50.33 4.58 -31.20
C SER A 1005 49.64 3.98 -29.97
N VAL A 1006 48.60 3.18 -30.21
CA VAL A 1006 47.99 2.33 -29.17
C VAL A 1006 49.00 1.25 -28.77
N SER A 1007 49.06 0.93 -27.48
CA SER A 1007 49.94 -0.11 -26.96
C SER A 1007 49.53 -1.49 -27.48
N ASP A 1008 50.51 -2.23 -28.01
CA ASP A 1008 50.33 -3.63 -28.39
C ASP A 1008 50.23 -4.57 -27.19
N LEU A 1009 50.48 -4.09 -25.96
CA LEU A 1009 50.42 -4.85 -24.72
C LEU A 1009 49.32 -4.29 -23.83
N TYR A 1010 48.16 -4.96 -23.77
CA TYR A 1010 47.01 -4.63 -22.92
C TYR A 1010 46.67 -3.13 -22.89
N PRO A 1011 46.15 -2.55 -23.98
CA PRO A 1011 45.85 -1.12 -24.03
C PRO A 1011 44.75 -0.71 -23.04
N CYS A 1012 44.94 0.43 -22.39
CA CYS A 1012 43.99 1.03 -21.46
C CYS A 1012 42.83 1.70 -22.21
N GLY A 1013 41.59 1.40 -21.80
CA GLY A 1013 40.37 1.99 -22.38
C GLY A 1013 40.20 3.51 -22.20
N PHE A 1014 41.11 4.20 -21.51
CA PHE A 1014 41.09 5.67 -21.36
C PHE A 1014 42.19 6.39 -22.17
N CYS A 1015 43.39 5.82 -22.26
CA CYS A 1015 44.55 6.49 -22.88
C CYS A 1015 45.26 5.66 -23.95
N GLY A 1016 44.90 4.40 -24.15
CA GLY A 1016 45.51 3.50 -25.13
C GLY A 1016 46.89 2.97 -24.73
N GLN A 1017 47.46 3.41 -23.61
CA GLN A 1017 48.76 2.94 -23.09
C GLN A 1017 48.63 1.63 -22.30
N SER A 1018 49.74 0.92 -22.10
CA SER A 1018 49.73 -0.40 -21.46
C SER A 1018 49.18 -0.40 -20.03
N THR A 1019 48.44 -1.46 -19.68
CA THR A 1019 48.03 -1.78 -18.31
C THR A 1019 48.96 -2.79 -17.61
N VAL A 1020 50.12 -3.14 -18.20
CA VAL A 1020 51.10 -4.07 -17.63
C VAL A 1020 52.51 -3.46 -17.65
N GLY A 1021 53.26 -3.53 -16.54
CA GLY A 1021 54.64 -3.02 -16.42
C GLY A 1021 54.80 -1.81 -15.49
N SER A 1022 56.05 -1.36 -15.28
CA SER A 1022 56.36 -0.19 -14.44
C SER A 1022 55.88 1.11 -15.10
N GLY A 1023 54.91 1.81 -14.49
CA GLY A 1023 54.28 3.01 -15.05
C GLY A 1023 52.96 2.74 -15.80
N ALA A 1024 52.43 1.53 -15.73
CA ALA A 1024 51.19 1.13 -16.41
C ALA A 1024 49.90 1.62 -15.71
N CYS A 1025 48.82 1.77 -16.48
CA CYS A 1025 47.50 2.10 -15.94
C CYS A 1025 46.89 0.89 -15.22
N SER A 1026 46.51 1.02 -13.94
CA SER A 1026 45.76 -0.02 -13.24
C SER A 1026 44.26 0.12 -13.47
N ILE A 1027 43.52 -0.98 -13.40
CA ILE A 1027 42.06 -1.02 -13.59
C ILE A 1027 41.42 -1.97 -12.56
N ASP A 1028 40.31 -1.54 -11.98
CA ASP A 1028 39.54 -2.29 -10.99
C ASP A 1028 38.05 -1.93 -11.04
N ILE A 1029 37.20 -2.76 -10.42
CA ILE A 1029 35.74 -2.60 -10.36
C ILE A 1029 35.30 -2.41 -8.91
N LYS A 1030 34.80 -1.22 -8.55
CA LYS A 1030 34.28 -0.94 -7.19
C LYS A 1030 32.85 -0.38 -7.27
N GLY A 1031 31.89 -1.05 -6.64
CA GLY A 1031 30.48 -0.61 -6.62
C GLY A 1031 29.82 -0.53 -8.00
N GLY A 1032 30.25 -1.36 -8.96
CA GLY A 1032 29.74 -1.33 -10.34
C GLY A 1032 30.27 -0.19 -11.22
N LEU A 1033 31.24 0.59 -10.72
CA LEU A 1033 31.93 1.66 -11.43
C LEU A 1033 33.34 1.22 -11.84
N ALA A 1034 33.80 1.69 -13.01
CA ALA A 1034 35.18 1.53 -13.44
C ALA A 1034 36.11 2.47 -12.66
N LYS A 1035 37.18 1.93 -12.04
CA LYS A 1035 38.20 2.72 -11.32
C LYS A 1035 39.58 2.44 -11.90
N SER A 1036 40.30 3.49 -12.28
CA SER A 1036 41.64 3.36 -12.87
C SER A 1036 42.61 4.41 -12.32
N SER A 1037 43.91 4.08 -12.25
CA SER A 1037 44.98 5.04 -11.96
C SER A 1037 45.35 5.93 -13.15
N CYS A 1038 44.73 5.73 -14.31
CA CYS A 1038 44.99 6.51 -15.52
C CYS A 1038 44.70 8.01 -15.31
N SER A 1039 45.59 8.89 -15.79
CA SER A 1039 45.39 10.34 -15.74
C SER A 1039 44.18 10.83 -16.55
N GLN A 1040 43.68 10.01 -17.48
CA GLN A 1040 42.50 10.27 -18.32
C GLN A 1040 41.22 9.60 -17.79
N THR A 1041 41.25 9.03 -16.57
CA THR A 1041 40.13 8.28 -15.97
C THR A 1041 38.90 9.15 -15.72
N TYR A 1042 37.72 8.55 -15.87
CA TYR A 1042 36.45 9.12 -15.40
C TYR A 1042 35.54 7.98 -14.93
N ALA A 1043 34.65 8.28 -13.97
CA ALA A 1043 33.74 7.27 -13.44
C ALA A 1043 32.55 7.04 -14.38
N PHE A 1044 32.29 5.79 -14.74
CA PHE A 1044 31.08 5.37 -15.45
C PHE A 1044 30.56 4.03 -14.92
N ARG A 1045 29.23 3.84 -14.97
CA ARG A 1045 28.58 2.58 -14.59
C ARG A 1045 28.81 1.54 -15.67
N ILE A 1046 29.36 0.39 -15.28
CA ILE A 1046 29.70 -0.70 -16.20
C ILE A 1046 28.43 -1.25 -16.86
N SER A 1047 27.34 -1.45 -16.10
CA SER A 1047 26.08 -1.97 -16.63
C SER A 1047 25.45 -1.11 -17.72
N SER A 1048 25.68 0.20 -17.69
CA SER A 1048 25.22 1.14 -18.71
C SER A 1048 26.17 1.16 -19.92
N ALA A 1049 27.48 1.21 -19.70
CA ALA A 1049 28.48 1.27 -20.76
C ALA A 1049 28.69 -0.08 -21.48
N PHE A 1050 28.24 -1.19 -20.89
CA PHE A 1050 28.25 -2.51 -21.52
C PHE A 1050 27.11 -2.71 -22.52
N ARG A 1051 26.12 -1.80 -22.56
CA ARG A 1051 25.04 -1.80 -23.55
C ARG A 1051 25.34 -0.80 -24.66
N MET A 1052 25.35 -1.29 -25.90
CA MET A 1052 25.55 -0.47 -27.09
C MET A 1052 24.37 0.49 -27.31
N SER A 1053 24.64 1.69 -27.82
CA SER A 1053 23.63 2.65 -28.28
C SER A 1053 24.16 3.44 -29.49
N GLU A 1054 23.27 4.01 -30.30
CA GLU A 1054 23.65 4.82 -31.48
C GLU A 1054 24.62 5.98 -31.15
N ARG A 1055 24.54 6.53 -29.92
CA ARG A 1055 25.42 7.63 -29.48
C ARG A 1055 26.75 7.13 -28.87
N LYS A 1056 26.79 5.90 -28.36
CA LYS A 1056 27.96 5.29 -27.70
C LYS A 1056 28.05 3.82 -28.12
N PRO A 1057 28.59 3.55 -29.31
CA PRO A 1057 28.70 2.18 -29.82
C PRO A 1057 29.72 1.30 -29.09
N CYS A 1058 30.73 1.89 -28.44
CA CYS A 1058 31.77 1.13 -27.75
C CYS A 1058 31.30 0.49 -26.44
N THR A 1059 31.44 -0.83 -26.35
CA THR A 1059 31.15 -1.63 -25.15
C THR A 1059 32.42 -2.07 -24.40
N ASN A 1060 33.59 -1.49 -24.73
CA ASN A 1060 34.84 -1.81 -24.07
C ASN A 1060 34.85 -1.34 -22.61
N VAL A 1061 34.58 -2.25 -21.67
CA VAL A 1061 34.50 -1.99 -20.23
C VAL A 1061 35.40 -2.95 -19.45
N PRO A 1062 35.80 -2.64 -18.20
CA PRO A 1062 36.51 -3.61 -17.37
C PRO A 1062 35.62 -4.79 -16.98
N LEU A 1063 36.14 -6.00 -17.14
CA LEU A 1063 35.52 -7.27 -16.79
C LEU A 1063 36.46 -8.07 -15.89
N LYS A 1064 35.91 -8.70 -14.84
CA LYS A 1064 36.66 -9.63 -14.00
C LYS A 1064 36.77 -10.99 -14.72
N CYS A 1065 37.95 -11.59 -14.70
CA CYS A 1065 38.13 -12.95 -15.22
C CYS A 1065 37.22 -13.93 -14.46
N ARG A 1066 36.46 -14.75 -15.20
CA ARG A 1066 35.50 -15.72 -14.63
C ARG A 1066 36.11 -17.10 -14.39
N VAL A 1067 37.41 -17.28 -14.62
CA VAL A 1067 38.13 -18.51 -14.30
C VAL A 1067 38.36 -18.56 -12.77
N PRO A 1068 37.92 -19.59 -12.03
CA PRO A 1068 37.91 -19.61 -10.56
C PRO A 1068 39.25 -19.32 -9.87
N SER A 1069 40.37 -19.58 -10.55
CA SER A 1069 41.74 -19.34 -10.04
C SER A 1069 42.32 -17.97 -10.44
N CYS A 1070 41.54 -17.08 -11.06
CA CYS A 1070 41.99 -15.78 -11.54
C CYS A 1070 41.11 -14.66 -10.97
N SER A 1071 41.74 -13.68 -10.30
CA SER A 1071 41.07 -12.50 -9.77
C SER A 1071 41.33 -11.23 -10.59
N GLU A 1072 42.05 -11.33 -11.71
CA GLU A 1072 42.44 -10.18 -12.52
C GLU A 1072 41.25 -9.53 -13.23
N VAL A 1073 41.34 -8.20 -13.41
CA VAL A 1073 40.37 -7.37 -14.13
C VAL A 1073 41.05 -6.83 -15.38
N HIS A 1074 40.40 -7.03 -16.53
CA HIS A 1074 40.90 -6.58 -17.83
C HIS A 1074 39.80 -5.87 -18.61
N TRP A 1075 40.16 -4.94 -19.49
CA TRP A 1075 39.21 -4.37 -20.46
C TRP A 1075 38.65 -5.48 -21.36
N LYS A 1076 37.37 -5.39 -21.75
CA LYS A 1076 36.67 -6.36 -22.62
C LYS A 1076 37.52 -6.77 -23.81
N TYR A 1077 38.10 -5.80 -24.51
CA TYR A 1077 38.93 -6.03 -25.70
C TYR A 1077 40.25 -6.76 -25.42
N ASN A 1078 40.75 -6.71 -24.17
CA ASN A 1078 41.98 -7.38 -23.76
C ASN A 1078 41.72 -8.78 -23.17
N LEU A 1079 40.47 -9.09 -22.79
CA LEU A 1079 40.13 -10.34 -22.11
C LEU A 1079 40.38 -11.61 -22.97
N PRO A 1080 40.11 -11.62 -24.31
CA PRO A 1080 40.48 -12.77 -25.15
C PRO A 1080 41.97 -13.10 -25.11
N ARG A 1081 42.82 -12.06 -25.09
CA ARG A 1081 44.28 -12.22 -25.00
C ARG A 1081 44.69 -12.78 -23.64
N HIS A 1082 44.15 -12.24 -22.55
CA HIS A 1082 44.36 -12.76 -21.20
C HIS A 1082 43.99 -14.26 -21.11
N LEU A 1083 42.83 -14.63 -21.65
CA LEU A 1083 42.39 -16.02 -21.66
C LEU A 1083 43.35 -16.93 -22.46
N ASN A 1084 43.87 -16.48 -23.61
CA ASN A 1084 44.82 -17.26 -24.39
C ASN A 1084 46.20 -17.38 -23.72
N GLU A 1085 46.70 -16.32 -23.11
CA GLU A 1085 48.04 -16.29 -22.51
C GLU A 1085 48.10 -16.96 -21.13
N ARG A 1086 47.07 -16.76 -20.29
CA ARG A 1086 47.05 -17.23 -18.89
C ARG A 1086 46.17 -18.45 -18.67
N HIS A 1087 45.20 -18.68 -19.54
CA HIS A 1087 44.22 -19.75 -19.39
C HIS A 1087 43.94 -20.53 -20.69
N PRO A 1088 44.93 -21.01 -21.46
CA PRO A 1088 44.71 -21.61 -22.79
C PRO A 1088 43.72 -22.80 -22.80
N SER A 1089 43.51 -23.46 -21.66
CA SER A 1089 42.55 -24.55 -21.45
C SER A 1089 41.21 -24.12 -20.83
N TRP A 1090 40.89 -22.81 -20.74
CA TRP A 1090 39.68 -22.30 -20.08
C TRP A 1090 38.37 -22.89 -20.62
N ARG A 1091 38.33 -23.23 -21.91
CA ARG A 1091 37.19 -23.92 -22.56
C ARG A 1091 36.99 -25.37 -22.08
N ASN A 1092 37.98 -25.99 -21.47
CA ASN A 1092 37.86 -27.32 -20.89
C ASN A 1092 37.61 -27.28 -19.37
N LEU A 1093 37.91 -26.15 -18.72
CA LEU A 1093 37.84 -25.96 -17.27
C LEU A 1093 36.47 -25.45 -16.78
N LEU A 1094 35.64 -24.91 -17.67
CA LEU A 1094 34.35 -24.31 -17.32
C LEU A 1094 33.17 -25.09 -17.91
N PRO A 1095 32.01 -25.16 -17.21
CA PRO A 1095 30.79 -25.72 -17.79
C PRO A 1095 30.37 -24.99 -19.08
N GLN A 1096 29.70 -25.70 -20.00
CA GLN A 1096 29.31 -25.17 -21.32
C GLN A 1096 28.48 -23.87 -21.23
N ALA A 1097 27.61 -23.75 -20.23
CA ALA A 1097 26.84 -22.53 -19.96
C ALA A 1097 27.74 -21.33 -19.57
N ALA A 1098 28.79 -21.55 -18.76
CA ALA A 1098 29.75 -20.51 -18.38
C ALA A 1098 30.66 -20.11 -19.54
N GLN A 1099 31.01 -21.06 -20.41
CA GLN A 1099 31.74 -20.79 -21.65
C GLN A 1099 30.92 -19.91 -22.61
N ALA A 1100 29.63 -20.21 -22.78
CA ALA A 1100 28.74 -19.42 -23.61
C ALA A 1100 28.61 -17.98 -23.08
N LEU A 1101 28.48 -17.81 -21.77
CA LEU A 1101 28.43 -16.48 -21.14
C LEU A 1101 29.72 -15.68 -21.31
N ILE A 1102 30.90 -16.29 -21.08
CA ILE A 1102 32.19 -15.59 -21.29
C ILE A 1102 32.37 -15.22 -22.75
N THR A 1103 32.02 -16.13 -23.67
CA THR A 1103 32.13 -15.89 -25.11
C THR A 1103 31.21 -14.75 -25.56
N ALA A 1104 29.98 -14.70 -25.04
CA ALA A 1104 29.06 -13.60 -25.30
C ALA A 1104 29.56 -12.27 -24.72
N ASP A 1105 30.13 -12.28 -23.51
CA ASP A 1105 30.59 -11.05 -22.84
C ASP A 1105 31.82 -10.40 -23.50
N ILE A 1106 32.69 -11.20 -24.14
CA ILE A 1106 33.92 -10.71 -24.81
C ILE A 1106 33.72 -10.48 -26.31
N ALA A 1107 32.63 -10.94 -26.90
CA ALA A 1107 32.36 -10.79 -28.32
C ALA A 1107 32.17 -9.31 -28.68
N ILE A 1108 32.85 -8.86 -29.73
CA ILE A 1108 32.61 -7.56 -30.37
C ILE A 1108 31.55 -7.82 -31.43
N SER A 1109 30.39 -7.17 -31.31
CA SER A 1109 29.28 -7.38 -32.25
C SER A 1109 29.57 -6.73 -33.61
N ALA A 1110 28.98 -7.25 -34.69
CA ALA A 1110 29.12 -6.65 -36.02
C ALA A 1110 28.63 -5.19 -36.04
N ASP A 1111 27.51 -4.92 -35.37
CA ASP A 1111 26.94 -3.57 -35.24
C ASP A 1111 27.88 -2.60 -34.48
N GLU A 1112 28.55 -3.07 -33.42
CA GLU A 1112 29.56 -2.29 -32.67
C GLU A 1112 30.76 -1.95 -33.55
N GLU A 1113 31.19 -2.91 -34.36
CA GLU A 1113 32.32 -2.78 -35.28
C GLU A 1113 32.00 -1.80 -36.43
N ASP A 1114 30.87 -1.96 -37.09
CA ASP A 1114 30.42 -1.07 -38.18
C ASP A 1114 30.24 0.38 -37.70
N GLN A 1115 29.65 0.59 -36.52
CA GLN A 1115 29.41 1.94 -36.00
C GLN A 1115 30.69 2.64 -35.53
N LEU A 1116 31.67 1.92 -34.97
CA LEU A 1116 32.94 2.52 -34.55
C LEU A 1116 33.86 2.83 -35.74
N LEU A 1117 33.78 2.03 -36.81
CA LEU A 1117 34.66 2.11 -37.97
C LEU A 1117 34.07 2.89 -39.15
N ALA A 1118 32.81 3.32 -39.09
CA ALA A 1118 32.21 4.20 -40.09
C ALA A 1118 33.10 5.44 -40.35
N GLY A 1119 33.60 5.57 -41.59
CA GLY A 1119 34.42 6.70 -42.06
C GLY A 1119 35.94 6.49 -42.16
N THR A 1120 36.47 5.27 -42.00
CA THR A 1120 37.87 4.93 -42.31
C THR A 1120 37.98 4.18 -43.63
N SER A 1121 37.91 4.88 -44.77
CA SER A 1121 38.12 4.26 -46.10
C SER A 1121 38.76 5.25 -47.07
N ASP A 1122 40.04 5.05 -47.34
CA ASP A 1122 40.70 5.36 -48.63
C ASP A 1122 41.95 4.47 -48.73
N CYS A 1123 41.82 3.33 -49.40
CA CYS A 1123 42.94 2.74 -50.13
C CYS A 1123 42.39 1.84 -51.24
N GLU A 1124 42.70 2.24 -52.47
CA GLU A 1124 42.30 1.63 -53.73
C GLU A 1124 42.82 0.20 -53.90
N ASP A 1125 41.99 -0.59 -54.60
CA ASP A 1125 42.23 -1.93 -55.08
C ASP A 1125 43.46 -2.04 -56.00
N LEU A 1126 44.31 -3.03 -55.73
CA LEU A 1126 45.02 -3.78 -56.78
C LEU A 1126 44.78 -5.28 -56.55
N SER A 1127 43.89 -5.81 -57.37
CA SER A 1127 43.63 -7.23 -57.68
C SER A 1127 44.57 -7.69 -58.83
N PRO A 1128 44.36 -8.80 -59.58
CA PRO A 1128 43.63 -10.07 -59.37
C PRO A 1128 44.44 -11.34 -59.82
N ASN A 1129 44.09 -12.56 -59.33
CA ASN A 1129 44.27 -13.90 -59.95
C ASN A 1129 44.00 -15.00 -58.88
N GLN A 1130 42.79 -15.57 -58.73
CA GLN A 1130 42.20 -16.79 -59.35
C GLN A 1130 42.87 -18.14 -58.99
N PRO A 1131 42.15 -19.32 -58.94
CA PRO A 1131 40.83 -19.64 -59.53
C PRO A 1131 39.78 -20.38 -58.63
N ILE A 1132 38.47 -20.15 -58.84
CA ILE A 1132 37.40 -21.03 -59.43
C ILE A 1132 36.81 -22.13 -58.51
N TYR A 1133 35.53 -21.95 -58.09
CA TYR A 1133 34.42 -22.85 -58.49
C TYR A 1133 33.04 -22.17 -58.30
N GLU A 1134 32.20 -22.32 -59.33
CA GLU A 1134 30.77 -21.98 -59.42
C GLU A 1134 29.93 -22.96 -58.59
N THR A 1135 28.80 -22.63 -57.99
CA THR A 1135 27.46 -22.62 -58.63
C THR A 1135 26.42 -22.19 -57.55
N ARG A 1136 25.59 -21.15 -57.77
CA ARG A 1136 24.14 -21.21 -58.15
C ARG A 1136 23.35 -22.29 -57.39
N ARG A 1137 22.16 -22.10 -56.81
CA ARG A 1137 21.06 -21.12 -56.95
C ARG A 1137 19.98 -21.52 -55.89
N SER A 1138 19.41 -20.59 -55.12
CA SER A 1138 18.05 -20.00 -55.24
C SER A 1138 16.88 -20.67 -54.49
N CYS A 1139 16.04 -19.80 -53.89
CA CYS A 1139 14.59 -19.87 -53.68
C CYS A 1139 13.97 -20.87 -52.67
N SER A 1140 13.17 -20.31 -51.77
CA SER A 1140 11.97 -20.87 -51.11
C SER A 1140 11.03 -21.56 -52.14
N PRO A 1141 10.11 -22.50 -51.80
CA PRO A 1141 9.12 -22.38 -50.71
C PRO A 1141 8.67 -23.70 -50.03
N SER A 1142 7.81 -23.56 -49.02
CA SER A 1142 6.71 -24.46 -48.61
C SER A 1142 6.86 -26.00 -48.67
N GLY A 1143 6.62 -26.63 -47.52
CA GLY A 1143 5.65 -27.73 -47.43
C GLY A 1143 6.18 -29.14 -47.16
N ILE A 1144 5.50 -29.77 -46.18
CA ILE A 1144 5.04 -31.16 -46.20
C ILE A 1144 5.95 -32.24 -45.56
N GLU A 1145 5.31 -32.95 -44.62
CA GLU A 1145 5.51 -34.32 -44.11
C GLU A 1145 6.72 -34.59 -43.19
N GLU A 1146 6.48 -35.01 -41.93
CA GLU A 1146 6.26 -36.41 -41.50
C GLU A 1146 7.51 -37.26 -41.83
N GLU A 1147 8.16 -37.97 -40.92
CA GLU A 1147 7.66 -38.84 -39.88
C GLU A 1147 8.83 -39.27 -38.97
N ARG A 1148 8.51 -39.56 -37.71
CA ARG A 1148 9.03 -40.66 -36.87
C ARG A 1148 10.51 -41.04 -36.95
N GLY A 1149 11.14 -41.09 -35.77
CA GLY A 1149 11.88 -42.31 -35.42
C GLY A 1149 13.05 -42.16 -34.45
N GLN A 1150 12.74 -42.45 -33.18
CA GLN A 1150 13.58 -43.22 -32.26
C GLN A 1150 14.86 -42.58 -31.70
N SER A 1151 14.73 -42.04 -30.49
CA SER A 1151 15.82 -42.02 -29.50
C SER A 1151 16.10 -43.44 -28.99
N PRO A 1152 17.37 -43.91 -28.97
CA PRO A 1152 17.78 -45.00 -28.12
C PRO A 1152 18.22 -44.51 -26.73
N ARG A 1153 17.67 -45.23 -25.76
CA ARG A 1153 18.02 -45.35 -24.34
C ARG A 1153 19.50 -45.17 -23.99
N HIS A 1154 19.77 -44.53 -22.85
CA HIS A 1154 20.84 -44.93 -21.93
C HIS A 1154 20.42 -44.56 -20.48
N VAL A 1155 19.85 -45.51 -19.74
CA VAL A 1155 20.46 -46.35 -18.67
C VAL A 1155 20.72 -45.58 -17.36
N ARG A 1156 19.92 -45.97 -16.36
CA ARG A 1156 19.95 -45.56 -14.96
C ARG A 1156 21.18 -46.13 -14.24
N HIS A 1157 21.77 -45.33 -13.35
CA HIS A 1157 22.50 -45.82 -12.19
C HIS A 1157 21.76 -45.42 -10.92
N TYR A 1158 21.36 -46.44 -10.16
CA TYR A 1158 20.80 -46.35 -8.81
C TYR A 1158 21.94 -46.18 -7.80
N HIS A 1159 21.83 -45.20 -6.91
CA HIS A 1159 22.52 -45.24 -5.62
C HIS A 1159 21.51 -45.59 -4.53
N THR A 1160 21.66 -46.80 -4.01
CA THR A 1160 21.08 -47.30 -2.77
C THR A 1160 21.69 -46.58 -1.57
N SER A 1161 20.85 -45.93 -0.76
CA SER A 1161 21.16 -45.60 0.64
C SER A 1161 20.03 -46.10 1.54
N GLN A 1162 20.43 -46.60 2.68
CA GLN A 1162 19.73 -47.57 3.53
C GLN A 1162 18.55 -46.97 4.30
N HIS A 1163 17.54 -47.82 4.50
CA HIS A 1163 16.34 -47.61 5.29
C HIS A 1163 16.66 -47.35 6.78
N LEU A 1164 16.12 -46.26 7.32
CA LEU A 1164 15.81 -46.11 8.75
C LEU A 1164 14.28 -46.01 8.91
N PRO A 1165 13.65 -46.78 9.80
CA PRO A 1165 12.20 -46.73 10.01
C PRO A 1165 11.78 -45.49 10.82
N PRO A 1166 10.55 -44.99 10.63
CA PRO A 1166 10.04 -43.82 11.34
C PRO A 1166 9.74 -44.12 12.82
N PRO A 1167 9.86 -43.12 13.72
CA PRO A 1167 9.52 -43.31 15.13
C PRO A 1167 8.01 -43.47 15.33
N GLN A 1168 7.63 -44.54 16.04
CA GLN A 1168 6.28 -44.82 16.49
C GLN A 1168 5.88 -43.85 17.60
N PHE A 1169 4.77 -43.13 17.44
CA PHE A 1169 4.13 -42.40 18.54
C PHE A 1169 3.24 -43.36 19.34
N THR A 1170 3.74 -43.81 20.49
CA THR A 1170 2.94 -44.43 21.54
C THR A 1170 2.28 -43.34 22.39
N ALA A 1171 0.94 -43.34 22.40
CA ALA A 1171 0.13 -42.58 23.33
C ALA A 1171 0.19 -43.25 24.72
N THR A 1172 0.72 -42.54 25.72
CA THR A 1172 0.63 -42.95 27.12
C THR A 1172 -0.21 -41.91 27.87
N LEU A 1173 -1.46 -42.29 28.15
CA LEU A 1173 -2.31 -41.67 29.16
C LEU A 1173 -1.67 -41.85 30.54
N LEU A 1174 -1.45 -40.75 31.27
CA LEU A 1174 -1.28 -40.80 32.72
C LEU A 1174 -2.26 -39.82 33.37
N TYR A 1175 -3.36 -40.41 33.82
CA TYR A 1175 -4.25 -39.92 34.85
C TYR A 1175 -3.53 -40.10 36.20
N GLN A 1176 -3.31 -39.03 36.97
CA GLN A 1176 -3.14 -39.15 38.43
C GLN A 1176 -3.82 -37.98 39.15
N SER A 1177 -4.90 -38.36 39.83
CA SER A 1177 -5.62 -37.65 40.88
C SER A 1177 -4.84 -37.65 42.20
N GLN A 1178 -4.98 -36.59 43.01
CA GLN A 1178 -5.19 -36.57 44.48
C GLN A 1178 -4.95 -35.13 45.00
N GLN A 1179 -5.97 -34.41 45.48
CA GLN A 1179 -6.60 -34.41 46.82
C GLN A 1179 -6.02 -33.34 47.79
N ASN A 1180 -6.90 -32.38 48.10
CA ASN A 1180 -7.29 -31.84 49.41
C ASN A 1180 -6.38 -30.95 50.29
N THR A 1181 -7.00 -29.78 50.58
CA THR A 1181 -7.19 -29.10 51.89
C THR A 1181 -6.03 -28.38 52.57
N ALA A 1182 -6.17 -27.06 52.75
CA ALA A 1182 -6.37 -26.41 54.06
C ALA A 1182 -6.57 -24.88 53.93
N HIS A 1183 -7.69 -24.40 54.47
CA HIS A 1183 -7.91 -23.02 54.96
C HIS A 1183 -7.21 -22.88 56.34
N PRO A 1184 -6.93 -21.66 56.89
CA PRO A 1184 -7.93 -20.61 57.10
C PRO A 1184 -7.47 -19.13 56.97
N ASP A 1185 -8.49 -18.28 56.81
CA ASP A 1185 -8.59 -16.83 57.04
C ASP A 1185 -8.20 -16.44 58.50
N PRO A 1186 -8.02 -15.14 58.92
CA PRO A 1186 -8.99 -14.07 58.65
C PRO A 1186 -8.52 -12.57 58.64
N THR A 1187 -9.43 -11.73 58.08
CA THR A 1187 -9.89 -10.39 58.53
C THR A 1187 -9.03 -9.12 58.38
N ASN A 1188 -9.54 -8.11 57.63
CA ASN A 1188 -10.25 -6.96 58.24
C ASN A 1188 -10.91 -5.97 57.24
N ASN A 1189 -12.16 -5.60 57.57
CA ASN A 1189 -12.92 -4.34 57.39
C ASN A 1189 -13.21 -3.79 55.96
N VAL A 1190 -14.44 -3.84 55.42
CA VAL A 1190 -15.72 -3.16 55.77
C VAL A 1190 -15.74 -1.65 55.47
N PHE A 1191 -16.56 -1.22 54.49
CA PHE A 1191 -17.60 -0.18 54.63
C PHE A 1191 -18.55 -0.12 53.40
N THR A 1192 -19.77 -0.59 53.68
CA THR A 1192 -21.16 -0.43 53.19
C THR A 1192 -21.71 0.70 52.26
N TYR A 1193 -22.84 0.32 51.61
CA TYR A 1193 -24.08 1.03 51.20
C TYR A 1193 -23.96 2.05 50.03
N SER A 1194 -24.82 2.07 48.98
CA SER A 1194 -26.29 2.06 48.98
C SER A 1194 -26.98 1.67 47.63
N SER A 1195 -28.20 1.13 47.74
CA SER A 1195 -29.31 1.04 46.76
C SER A 1195 -29.86 2.46 46.42
N SER A 1196 -30.70 2.79 45.43
CA SER A 1196 -31.59 2.13 44.47
C SER A 1196 -32.28 3.26 43.68
N SER A 1197 -32.42 3.16 42.36
CA SER A 1197 -33.63 3.46 41.55
C SER A 1197 -33.37 3.12 40.08
#